data_AF-A0A7C8N0F7-F1
#
_entry.id   AF-A0A7C8N0F7-F1
#
_cell.length_a   1.000
_cell.length_b   1.000
_cell.length_c   1.000
_cell.angle_alpha   90.00
_cell.angle_beta   90.00
_cell.angle_gamma   90.00
#
_symmetry.space_group_name_H-M   'P 1'
#
loop_
_entity.id
_entity.type
_entity.pdbx_description
1 polymer ?
#
loop_
_entity_poly.entity_id
_entity_poly.type
_entity_poly.pdbx_seq_one_letter_code
_entity_poly.pdbx_strand_id
1 'polypeptide(L)'
;MGAPFAPFMEQLLRVDQRHTSKESSWLDAIVRKELVEINILIQEFEPSDCLLTNLGEYLCRATEITSQLAYRMANGNHISTYAQLNVNQMHKQTDLSELGTLDSIALKHTTLKLLAEKLDCASKDIRQTWKACIATPSSPSANRASASGDRDNTVLPVSNTGPSISPFLHETVAGPSNQPIVDVQQQQIQPIDEQEPPPTAAEPSDAAVENLLSEAANTRDRSFQERLQDIDTQYNACLTPPAVDLWNRNYRDVPISYEQIINEERSVAEARVLIDTSTAKLQHTTKVDINGEASKRMEIDLSYIGAWVDTIKIKLVPNSLYYPSFLMADYIVVGAGVFGVSTALHLATSEPNATVYLVDRSPCPYPSAASSDLNKIVRADYDDIFYMRLALEALHEWNNNPLYKPFFHETGMLFAEEIGMGHASLNNYKKLGINPGAEIFTPSQALEKFPIFKKANWTGVKDNYYNPRSGWGEADPAARAVVQAALSAGVQYIQKTVERLIFDEENACVGIRTDDNNEMRAKAIILCTGAWTAQLIADSAPHNRDLQVDGRMVAAAATSCIVQCDPDYLHLYRDAPVHFLGMSHTHGESIPPTIDGKLKFNFEVSFTNKQYHKASNQTISVPPMRTSQSTWSQDVPDELKGKVRKVVEHVYGTAALGLKFESYRMCWDAVTPNQDWIISPHPACKGLYIAGGGSFHSWKFLPVMGKYVTQMLKGQLTAEQAEKWAWDRKNEGAACIMYIPQNDLKDYL
;
A
#
# COMPACT_ATOMS: atom_id res chain seq x y z
N MET A 1 35.31 2.12 23.08
CA MET A 1 35.58 3.14 22.04
C MET A 1 34.61 2.84 20.90
N GLY A 2 33.62 3.64 20.51
CA GLY A 2 33.42 5.07 20.66
C GLY A 2 32.97 5.64 19.31
N ALA A 3 31.76 5.27 18.86
CA ALA A 3 30.98 5.97 17.83
C ALA A 3 29.50 5.80 18.20
N PRO A 4 28.80 6.87 18.63
CA PRO A 4 27.46 6.79 19.19
C PRO A 4 26.41 6.70 18.08
N PHE A 5 25.35 5.93 18.35
CA PHE A 5 24.06 6.02 17.68
C PHE A 5 23.56 7.48 17.77
N ALA A 6 23.75 8.26 16.70
CA ALA A 6 23.08 9.55 16.53
C ALA A 6 21.99 9.40 15.47
N PRO A 7 20.72 9.15 15.86
CA PRO A 7 19.61 9.16 14.91
C PRO A 7 19.27 10.61 14.57
N PHE A 8 19.83 11.13 13.47
CA PHE A 8 19.19 12.25 12.77
C PHE A 8 17.79 11.79 12.34
N MET A 9 16.75 12.59 12.55
CA MET A 9 15.35 12.28 12.23
C MET A 9 14.78 13.32 11.26
N GLU A 10 14.45 12.92 10.02
CA GLU A 10 13.55 13.70 9.15
C GLU A 10 12.10 13.31 9.43
N GLN A 11 11.25 14.29 9.73
CA GLN A 11 9.84 14.08 10.00
C GLN A 11 9.02 14.14 8.70
N LEU A 12 8.32 13.06 8.35
CA LEU A 12 7.41 13.03 7.20
C LEU A 12 6.00 13.46 7.61
N LEU A 13 5.60 14.69 7.25
CA LEU A 13 4.21 15.11 7.32
C LEU A 13 3.47 14.80 6.01
N ARG A 14 2.25 14.27 6.13
CA ARG A 14 1.27 14.19 5.05
C ARG A 14 0.01 14.94 5.47
N VAL A 15 -0.25 16.07 4.84
CA VAL A 15 -1.54 16.78 4.96
C VAL A 15 -2.53 16.08 4.01
N ASP A 16 -3.47 15.33 4.58
CA ASP A 16 -4.51 14.61 3.82
C ASP A 16 -5.67 15.58 3.51
N GLN A 17 -5.81 16.03 2.26
CA GLN A 17 -6.93 16.89 1.83
C GLN A 17 -7.73 16.22 0.71
N ARG A 18 -9.03 16.03 0.93
CA ARG A 18 -9.98 15.47 -0.05
C ARG A 18 -10.34 16.43 -1.18
N HIS A 19 -9.64 17.56 -1.36
CA HIS A 19 -9.88 18.47 -2.49
C HIS A 19 -8.56 19.01 -3.08
N THR A 20 -8.37 18.74 -4.37
CA THR A 20 -7.24 19.14 -5.20
C THR A 20 -7.37 20.61 -5.62
N SER A 21 -6.59 21.51 -5.00
CA SER A 21 -6.40 22.89 -5.50
C SER A 21 -4.95 23.38 -5.29
N LYS A 22 -4.54 24.42 -6.04
CA LYS A 22 -3.21 25.07 -6.00
C LYS A 22 -2.84 25.66 -4.62
N GLU A 23 -3.79 25.81 -3.71
CA GLU A 23 -3.54 26.28 -2.33
C GLU A 23 -2.92 25.18 -1.44
N SER A 24 -2.72 23.97 -1.95
CA SER A 24 -2.12 22.85 -1.20
C SER A 24 -0.59 22.93 -1.06
N SER A 25 0.12 23.62 -1.96
CA SER A 25 1.59 23.65 -1.94
C SER A 25 2.20 24.67 -0.96
N TRP A 26 1.51 25.80 -0.69
CA TRP A 26 2.04 26.84 0.19
C TRP A 26 2.00 26.43 1.66
N LEU A 27 0.92 25.75 2.08
CA LEU A 27 0.75 25.27 3.46
C LEU A 27 1.74 24.16 3.79
N ASP A 28 1.97 23.23 2.85
CA ASP A 28 2.97 22.16 3.00
C ASP A 28 4.39 22.75 3.19
N ALA A 29 4.72 23.82 2.46
CA ALA A 29 6.01 24.51 2.61
C ALA A 29 6.19 25.19 3.98
N ILE A 30 5.15 25.84 4.52
CA ILE A 30 5.19 26.46 5.85
C ILE A 30 5.36 25.40 6.93
N VAL A 31 4.55 24.35 6.85
CA VAL A 31 4.55 23.26 7.82
C VAL A 31 5.91 22.55 7.86
N ARG A 32 6.53 22.30 6.70
CA ARG A 32 7.91 21.76 6.62
C ARG A 32 8.92 22.71 7.27
N LYS A 33 8.82 24.01 7.00
CA LYS A 33 9.73 25.01 7.57
C LYS A 33 9.66 25.05 9.09
N GLU A 34 8.45 25.14 9.64
CA GLU A 34 8.25 25.21 11.10
C GLU A 34 8.75 23.93 11.80
N LEU A 35 8.55 22.76 11.19
CA LEU A 35 9.07 21.51 11.73
C LEU A 35 10.58 21.47 11.84
N VAL A 36 11.30 21.96 10.82
CA VAL A 36 12.77 22.03 10.86
C VAL A 36 13.22 22.93 12.01
N GLU A 37 12.58 24.08 12.19
CA GLU A 37 12.88 25.01 13.29
C GLU A 37 12.56 24.41 14.68
N ILE A 38 11.44 23.72 14.83
CA ILE A 38 11.05 23.03 16.08
C ILE A 38 12.06 21.93 16.41
N ASN A 39 12.47 21.14 15.40
CA ASN A 39 13.39 20.03 15.59
C ASN A 39 14.78 20.51 16.06
N ILE A 40 15.20 21.72 15.66
CA ILE A 40 16.44 22.35 16.13
C ILE A 40 16.35 22.78 17.60
N LEU A 41 15.17 23.17 18.08
CA LEU A 41 14.97 23.73 19.43
C LEU A 41 14.72 22.69 20.51
N ILE A 42 14.26 21.49 20.13
CA ILE A 42 13.98 20.42 21.08
C ILE A 42 15.27 19.63 21.34
N GLN A 43 15.67 19.63 22.61
CA GLN A 43 16.87 18.95 23.09
C GLN A 43 16.88 17.47 22.70
N GLU A 44 18.01 16.99 22.16
CA GLU A 44 18.21 15.56 21.93
C GLU A 44 18.21 14.82 23.28
N PHE A 45 17.59 13.64 23.32
CA PHE A 45 17.66 12.77 24.49
C PHE A 45 18.73 11.71 24.25
N GLU A 46 19.56 11.46 25.25
CA GLU A 46 20.52 10.36 25.18
C GLU A 46 19.80 9.02 25.36
N PRO A 47 20.04 8.03 24.49
CA PRO A 47 19.47 6.71 24.64
C PRO A 47 19.88 6.07 25.98
N SER A 48 18.91 5.51 26.69
CA SER A 48 19.11 4.67 27.86
C SER A 48 19.25 3.20 27.44
N ASP A 49 19.91 2.37 28.27
CA ASP A 49 19.89 0.91 28.11
C ASP A 49 18.49 0.31 28.39
N CYS A 50 17.56 1.10 28.94
CA CYS A 50 16.19 0.71 29.21
C CYS A 50 15.24 1.10 28.07
N LEU A 51 14.68 0.10 27.36
CA LEU A 51 13.72 0.30 26.26
C LEU A 51 12.48 1.09 26.68
N LEU A 52 11.93 0.84 27.88
CA LEU A 52 10.77 1.59 28.40
C LEU A 52 11.12 3.06 28.62
N THR A 53 12.36 3.34 29.05
CA THR A 53 12.85 4.71 29.21
C THR A 53 12.94 5.42 27.86
N ASN A 54 13.48 4.74 26.85
CA ASN A 54 13.56 5.27 25.49
C ASN A 54 12.18 5.52 24.85
N LEU A 55 11.21 4.62 25.09
CA LEU A 55 9.84 4.76 24.61
C LEU A 55 9.10 5.93 25.28
N GLY A 56 9.26 6.09 26.60
CA GLY A 56 8.67 7.22 27.32
C GLY A 56 9.28 8.57 26.92
N GLU A 57 10.59 8.64 26.71
CA GLU A 57 11.25 9.84 26.18
C GLU A 57 10.83 10.15 24.74
N TYR A 58 10.66 9.13 23.89
CA TYR A 58 10.12 9.29 22.55
C TYR A 58 8.70 9.88 22.58
N LEU A 59 7.81 9.37 23.42
CA LEU A 59 6.44 9.88 23.56
C LEU A 59 6.41 11.33 24.09
N CYS A 60 7.26 11.66 25.06
CA CYS A 60 7.41 13.02 25.54
C CYS A 60 7.92 13.97 24.45
N ARG A 61 8.86 13.53 23.61
CA ARG A 61 9.38 14.33 22.48
C ARG A 61 8.34 14.50 21.38
N ALA A 62 7.62 13.43 21.05
CA ALA A 62 6.56 13.41 20.05
C ALA A 62 5.43 14.41 20.35
N THR A 63 4.98 14.41 21.60
CA THR A 63 3.93 15.32 22.10
C THR A 63 4.41 16.77 22.13
N GLU A 64 5.66 17.01 22.51
CA GLU A 64 6.31 18.32 22.49
C GLU A 64 6.40 18.91 21.08
N ILE A 65 6.88 18.14 20.10
CA ILE A 65 6.96 18.57 18.69
C ILE A 65 5.57 18.94 18.17
N THR A 66 4.57 18.10 18.48
CA THR A 66 3.19 18.30 18.02
C THR A 66 2.57 19.55 18.63
N SER A 67 2.79 19.77 19.94
CA SER A 67 2.37 20.98 20.64
C SER A 67 2.99 22.23 20.02
N GLN A 68 4.32 22.24 19.84
CA GLN A 68 5.03 23.39 19.30
C GLN A 68 4.64 23.70 17.85
N LEU A 69 4.40 22.67 17.03
CA LEU A 69 3.90 22.86 15.67
C LEU A 69 2.52 23.50 15.68
N ALA A 70 1.60 22.99 16.50
CA ALA A 70 0.27 23.58 16.64
C ALA A 70 0.34 25.05 17.10
N TYR A 71 1.20 25.34 18.09
CA TYR A 71 1.41 26.70 18.59
C TYR A 71 1.97 27.65 17.52
N ARG A 72 2.98 27.23 16.76
CA ARG A 72 3.59 28.04 15.70
C ARG A 72 2.65 28.23 14.51
N MET A 73 1.89 27.21 14.15
CA MET A 73 0.81 27.32 13.17
C MET A 73 -0.28 28.29 13.64
N ALA A 74 -0.62 28.31 14.93
CA ALA A 74 -1.62 29.22 15.47
C ALA A 74 -1.13 30.67 15.64
N ASN A 75 0.17 30.91 15.75
CA ASN A 75 0.71 32.23 16.09
C ASN A 75 1.70 32.80 15.05
N GLY A 76 1.92 32.09 13.93
CA GLY A 76 2.89 32.49 12.92
C GLY A 76 2.40 33.59 11.96
N ASN A 77 3.37 34.29 11.35
CA ASN A 77 3.13 35.39 10.39
C ASN A 77 2.47 34.95 9.07
N HIS A 78 2.35 33.64 8.83
CA HIS A 78 1.67 33.13 7.65
C HIS A 78 0.15 33.39 7.69
N ILE A 79 -0.46 33.45 8.88
CA ILE A 79 -1.88 33.80 9.03
C ILE A 79 -2.12 35.27 8.66
N SER A 80 -1.25 36.19 9.12
CA SER A 80 -1.36 37.60 8.73
C SER A 80 -1.11 37.79 7.24
N THR A 81 -0.14 37.08 6.67
CA THR A 81 0.14 37.11 5.23
C THR A 81 -1.05 36.63 4.41
N TYR A 82 -1.68 35.52 4.81
CA TYR A 82 -2.87 34.99 4.16
C TYR A 82 -4.06 35.96 4.27
N ALA A 83 -4.29 36.52 5.45
CA ALA A 83 -5.34 37.54 5.65
C ALA A 83 -5.12 38.78 4.77
N GLN A 84 -3.88 39.27 4.70
CA GLN A 84 -3.51 40.42 3.87
C GLN A 84 -3.75 40.14 2.37
N LEU A 85 -3.43 38.94 1.89
CA LEU A 85 -3.68 38.55 0.49
C LEU A 85 -5.17 38.53 0.16
N ASN A 86 -6.00 37.98 1.06
CA ASN A 86 -7.45 37.94 0.87
C ASN A 86 -8.08 39.35 0.90
N VAL A 87 -7.67 40.19 1.85
CA VAL A 87 -8.11 41.60 1.91
C VAL A 87 -7.72 42.35 0.62
N ASN A 88 -6.50 42.14 0.11
CA ASN A 88 -6.05 42.73 -1.14
C ASN A 88 -6.82 42.21 -2.37
N GLN A 89 -7.29 40.95 -2.36
CA GLN A 89 -8.14 40.40 -3.42
C GLN A 89 -9.55 40.98 -3.38
N MET A 90 -10.17 41.08 -2.20
CA MET A 90 -11.48 41.74 -2.01
C MET A 90 -11.45 43.19 -2.51
N HIS A 91 -10.38 43.94 -2.20
CA HIS A 91 -10.18 45.29 -2.73
C HIS A 91 -10.09 45.35 -4.26
N LYS A 92 -9.45 44.36 -4.91
CA LYS A 92 -9.35 44.30 -6.37
C LYS A 92 -10.66 43.96 -7.06
N GLN A 93 -11.56 43.25 -6.38
CA GLN A 93 -12.86 42.85 -6.93
C GLN A 93 -13.98 43.86 -6.66
N THR A 94 -13.71 44.96 -5.93
CA THR A 94 -14.70 45.99 -5.54
C THR A 94 -15.93 45.41 -4.81
N ASP A 95 -15.78 44.27 -4.15
CA ASP A 95 -16.81 43.66 -3.33
C ASP A 95 -16.32 43.60 -1.87
N LEU A 96 -16.90 44.47 -1.04
CA LEU A 96 -16.67 44.51 0.41
C LEU A 96 -17.87 43.94 1.19
N SER A 97 -18.84 43.32 0.50
CA SER A 97 -20.02 42.76 1.14
C SER A 97 -19.75 41.42 1.85
N GLU A 98 -18.62 40.77 1.54
CA GLU A 98 -18.17 39.50 2.14
C GLU A 98 -17.36 39.67 3.45
N LEU A 99 -17.70 40.64 4.31
CA LEU A 99 -17.07 40.77 5.64
C LEU A 99 -17.23 39.53 6.52
N GLY A 100 -18.29 38.73 6.29
CA GLY A 100 -18.51 37.47 7.00
C GLY A 100 -17.39 36.43 6.80
N THR A 101 -16.64 36.53 5.70
CA THR A 101 -15.49 35.65 5.43
C THR A 101 -14.32 35.99 6.36
N LEU A 102 -14.10 37.28 6.68
CA LEU A 102 -13.08 37.72 7.63
C LEU A 102 -13.44 37.35 9.08
N ASP A 103 -14.70 37.51 9.46
CA ASP A 103 -15.19 37.08 10.78
C ASP A 103 -15.07 35.56 10.96
N SER A 104 -15.36 34.79 9.90
CA SER A 104 -15.16 33.35 9.87
C SER A 104 -13.68 32.96 10.05
N ILE A 105 -12.77 33.66 9.39
CA ILE A 105 -11.31 33.44 9.54
C ILE A 105 -10.85 33.78 10.96
N ALA A 106 -11.32 34.88 11.54
CA ALA A 106 -10.98 35.28 12.91
C ALA A 106 -11.45 34.25 13.95
N LEU A 107 -12.67 33.73 13.80
CA LEU A 107 -13.22 32.68 14.67
C LEU A 107 -12.41 31.38 14.58
N LYS A 108 -12.04 30.97 13.37
CA LYS A 108 -11.19 29.78 13.13
C LYS A 108 -9.80 29.93 13.72
N HIS A 109 -9.17 31.10 13.54
CA HIS A 109 -7.86 31.40 14.12
C HIS A 109 -7.89 31.35 15.65
N THR A 110 -8.94 31.90 16.26
CA THR A 110 -9.15 31.84 17.72
C THR A 110 -9.29 30.40 18.21
N THR A 111 -10.00 29.55 17.44
CA THR A 111 -10.16 28.12 17.75
C THR A 111 -8.84 27.36 17.67
N LEU A 112 -8.03 27.65 16.64
CA LEU A 112 -6.72 27.04 16.46
C LEU A 112 -5.77 27.38 17.62
N LYS A 113 -5.81 28.63 18.13
CA LYS A 113 -5.04 29.03 19.31
C LYS A 113 -5.44 28.26 20.56
N LEU A 114 -6.74 28.12 20.81
CA LEU A 114 -7.24 27.35 21.95
C LEU A 114 -6.84 25.87 21.90
N LEU A 115 -6.86 25.26 20.70
CA LEU A 115 -6.40 23.89 20.50
C LEU A 115 -4.90 23.75 20.74
N ALA A 116 -4.10 24.70 20.26
CA ALA A 116 -2.66 24.72 20.51
C ALA A 116 -2.35 24.83 22.00
N GLU A 117 -3.06 25.67 22.75
CA GLU A 117 -2.93 25.79 24.21
C GLU A 117 -3.28 24.48 24.93
N LYS A 118 -4.35 23.78 24.52
CA LYS A 118 -4.72 22.48 25.11
C LYS A 118 -3.69 21.39 24.82
N LEU A 119 -3.13 21.37 23.62
CA LEU A 119 -2.04 20.44 23.25
C LEU A 119 -0.78 20.73 24.06
N ASP A 120 -0.48 21.99 24.32
CA ASP A 120 0.65 22.40 25.17
C ASP A 120 0.47 21.95 26.63
N CYS A 121 -0.73 22.13 27.20
CA CYS A 121 -1.06 21.60 28.51
C CYS A 121 -0.90 20.07 28.57
N ALA A 122 -1.45 19.34 27.59
CA ALA A 122 -1.35 17.88 27.53
C ALA A 122 0.11 17.39 27.38
N SER A 123 0.91 18.07 26.55
CA SER A 123 2.34 17.78 26.39
C SER A 123 3.10 17.94 27.72
N LYS A 124 2.84 19.03 28.45
CA LYS A 124 3.42 19.29 29.77
C LYS A 124 3.02 18.24 30.80
N ASP A 125 1.74 17.87 30.85
CA ASP A 125 1.22 16.85 31.76
C ASP A 125 1.85 15.48 31.49
N ILE A 126 1.97 15.08 30.23
CA ILE A 126 2.62 13.82 29.82
C ILE A 126 4.08 13.83 30.26
N ARG A 127 4.81 14.91 29.98
CA ARG A 127 6.22 15.06 30.37
C ARG A 127 6.40 15.07 31.89
N GLN A 128 5.52 15.71 32.63
CA GLN A 128 5.55 15.73 34.10
C GLN A 128 5.24 14.36 34.70
N THR A 129 4.22 13.68 34.16
CA THR A 129 3.83 12.33 34.58
C THR A 129 4.95 11.34 34.32
N TRP A 130 5.55 11.39 33.13
CA TRP A 130 6.70 10.57 32.78
C TRP A 130 7.88 10.80 33.73
N LYS A 131 8.23 12.07 33.99
CA LYS A 131 9.26 12.44 34.98
C LYS A 131 8.97 11.89 36.38
N ALA A 132 7.70 11.88 36.79
CA ALA A 132 7.28 11.32 38.08
C ALA A 132 7.39 9.78 38.09
N CYS A 133 7.11 9.11 36.97
CA CYS A 133 7.23 7.65 36.84
C CYS A 133 8.67 7.16 36.89
N ILE A 134 9.63 7.95 36.40
CA ILE A 134 11.07 7.60 36.40
C ILE A 134 11.83 8.13 37.62
N ALA A 135 11.18 8.93 38.47
CA ALA A 135 11.76 9.37 39.73
C ALA A 135 11.74 8.22 40.75
N THR A 136 12.91 7.84 41.26
CA THR A 136 13.04 6.84 42.33
C THR A 136 12.26 7.29 43.57
N PRO A 137 11.51 6.42 44.27
CA PRO A 137 10.88 6.79 45.51
C PRO A 137 11.96 7.16 46.52
N SER A 138 11.98 8.42 46.94
CA SER A 138 12.80 8.87 48.06
C SER A 138 12.46 8.02 49.28
N SER A 139 13.43 7.21 49.72
CA SER A 139 13.33 6.35 50.90
C SER A 139 12.82 7.16 52.11
N PRO A 140 11.77 6.73 52.83
CA PRO A 140 11.39 7.35 54.08
C PRO A 140 12.54 7.18 55.07
N SER A 141 13.01 8.31 55.59
CA SER A 141 14.01 8.40 56.65
C SER A 141 13.69 7.48 57.83
N ALA A 142 14.75 6.85 58.33
CA ALA A 142 14.86 5.98 59.48
C ALA A 142 13.80 6.15 60.60
N ASN A 143 13.23 5.03 61.03
CA ASN A 143 13.11 4.73 62.45
C ASN A 143 13.29 3.24 62.71
N ARG A 144 14.38 2.91 63.41
CA ARG A 144 14.61 1.61 64.04
C ARG A 144 13.61 1.44 65.20
N ALA A 145 12.87 0.35 65.21
CA ALA A 145 12.48 -0.32 66.45
C ALA A 145 12.25 -1.81 66.19
N SER A 146 12.93 -2.60 67.00
CA SER A 146 12.95 -4.06 67.13
C SER A 146 11.64 -4.66 67.65
N ALA A 147 11.29 -5.87 67.20
CA ALA A 147 10.64 -6.99 67.93
C ALA A 147 9.95 -7.93 66.91
N SER A 148 10.51 -9.11 66.61
CA SER A 148 10.17 -10.42 67.21
C SER A 148 8.75 -10.94 66.92
N GLY A 149 8.68 -12.13 66.32
CA GLY A 149 7.71 -13.14 66.74
C GLY A 149 6.46 -13.36 65.88
N ASP A 150 6.46 -14.54 65.27
CA ASP A 150 5.34 -15.48 65.18
C ASP A 150 4.22 -15.38 64.14
N ARG A 151 3.85 -16.62 63.77
CA ARG A 151 2.83 -17.12 62.85
C ARG A 151 1.43 -16.80 63.38
N ASP A 152 0.47 -16.52 62.50
CA ASP A 152 -0.68 -17.41 62.25
C ASP A 152 -1.75 -16.80 61.32
N ASN A 153 -2.43 -17.71 60.63
CA ASN A 153 -3.65 -17.54 59.85
C ASN A 153 -4.76 -16.82 60.62
N THR A 154 -5.58 -16.00 59.95
CA THR A 154 -7.06 -16.12 59.94
C THR A 154 -7.77 -15.10 59.04
N VAL A 155 -9.00 -15.45 58.71
CA VAL A 155 -9.92 -14.97 57.67
C VAL A 155 -10.63 -13.63 58.02
N LEU A 156 -10.95 -12.85 56.97
CA LEU A 156 -11.98 -11.78 56.70
C LEU A 156 -13.08 -11.51 57.78
N PRO A 157 -13.80 -10.35 57.86
CA PRO A 157 -14.34 -9.55 56.71
C PRO A 157 -14.70 -8.03 56.88
N VAL A 158 -14.90 -7.35 55.73
CA VAL A 158 -16.01 -6.44 55.29
C VAL A 158 -16.42 -5.14 56.05
N SER A 159 -16.70 -4.10 55.23
CA SER A 159 -17.59 -2.92 55.40
C SER A 159 -16.98 -1.65 56.04
N ASN A 160 -17.37 -0.42 55.75
CA ASN A 160 -18.31 0.21 54.81
C ASN A 160 -18.07 1.74 54.89
N THR A 161 -18.49 2.48 53.86
CA THR A 161 -19.00 3.89 53.91
C THR A 161 -18.06 4.97 54.47
N GLY A 162 -17.68 6.00 53.72
CA GLY A 162 -18.60 7.03 53.25
C GLY A 162 -18.18 8.42 53.77
N PRO A 163 -18.79 9.53 53.32
CA PRO A 163 -18.07 10.68 52.76
C PRO A 163 -18.33 12.04 53.47
N SER A 164 -17.60 13.10 53.12
CA SER A 164 -18.06 14.52 53.02
C SER A 164 -16.86 15.43 52.64
N ILE A 165 -16.85 16.24 51.58
CA ILE A 165 -17.64 17.43 51.18
C ILE A 165 -17.27 18.72 51.95
N SER A 166 -16.31 19.47 51.34
CA SER A 166 -16.33 20.94 51.08
C SER A 166 -16.11 21.94 52.25
N PRO A 167 -16.05 23.30 52.05
CA PRO A 167 -15.37 24.15 51.03
C PRO A 167 -14.81 25.49 51.64
N PHE A 168 -14.56 26.50 50.78
CA PHE A 168 -14.31 27.96 51.00
C PHE A 168 -12.85 28.39 51.31
N LEU A 169 -12.33 29.58 50.95
CA LEU A 169 -12.47 30.63 49.90
C LEU A 169 -11.73 31.87 50.48
N HIS A 170 -10.99 32.61 49.65
CA HIS A 170 -10.54 34.03 49.80
C HIS A 170 -9.61 34.35 51.01
N GLU A 171 -8.68 35.32 51.01
CA GLU A 171 -8.36 36.48 50.18
C GLU A 171 -7.02 37.14 50.65
N THR A 172 -6.35 37.89 49.75
CA THR A 172 -5.56 39.15 49.99
C THR A 172 -4.25 39.10 50.84
N VAL A 173 -3.20 39.95 50.72
CA VAL A 173 -2.75 41.10 49.90
C VAL A 173 -1.27 41.44 50.31
N ALA A 174 -0.54 42.17 49.44
CA ALA A 174 0.63 43.05 49.65
C ALA A 174 2.08 42.52 49.65
N GLY A 175 2.90 43.09 48.74
CA GLY A 175 4.39 43.07 48.74
C GLY A 175 4.98 44.23 49.55
N PRO A 176 6.12 44.87 49.17
CA PRO A 176 7.23 44.49 48.28
C PRO A 176 8.63 44.67 48.98
N SER A 177 9.75 44.36 48.31
CA SER A 177 10.93 45.28 48.19
C SER A 177 12.24 44.62 47.71
N ASN A 178 12.90 45.37 46.82
CA ASN A 178 14.33 45.64 46.66
C ASN A 178 15.34 44.58 46.13
N GLN A 179 15.88 44.95 44.96
CA GLN A 179 17.18 44.54 44.40
C GLN A 179 18.37 45.03 45.26
N PRO A 180 19.62 44.66 44.92
CA PRO A 180 20.37 45.45 43.94
C PRO A 180 21.19 44.66 42.90
N ILE A 181 21.52 45.39 41.83
CA ILE A 181 22.37 45.09 40.67
C ILE A 181 23.85 45.30 41.04
N VAL A 182 24.77 44.49 40.48
CA VAL A 182 26.15 44.92 40.13
C VAL A 182 26.58 44.25 38.82
N ASP A 183 27.32 45.00 38.02
CA ASP A 183 27.58 44.87 36.58
C ASP A 183 29.05 44.47 36.27
N VAL A 184 29.22 43.79 35.12
CA VAL A 184 30.34 43.79 34.13
C VAL A 184 31.80 43.48 34.55
N GLN A 185 32.43 42.53 33.83
CA GLN A 185 33.72 42.76 33.13
C GLN A 185 34.01 41.72 32.01
N GLN A 186 34.45 42.24 30.86
CA GLN A 186 34.98 41.54 29.68
C GLN A 186 36.51 41.32 29.80
N GLN A 187 37.06 40.26 29.17
CA GLN A 187 38.41 40.20 28.54
C GLN A 187 38.59 38.83 27.84
N GLN A 188 38.71 38.79 26.49
CA GLN A 188 39.91 38.78 25.63
C GLN A 188 40.58 37.41 25.38
N ILE A 189 40.80 37.13 24.09
CA ILE A 189 41.35 35.92 23.44
C ILE A 189 42.85 36.10 23.13
N GLN A 190 43.68 35.04 23.25
CA GLN A 190 44.92 34.77 22.46
C GLN A 190 45.44 33.31 22.71
N PRO A 191 46.36 32.72 21.89
CA PRO A 191 46.18 31.38 21.28
C PRO A 191 47.40 30.39 21.30
N ILE A 192 47.27 29.24 20.59
CA ILE A 192 48.28 28.30 19.99
C ILE A 192 48.91 27.18 20.88
N ASP A 193 48.84 25.88 20.47
CA ASP A 193 49.97 25.12 19.84
C ASP A 193 49.66 23.65 19.44
N GLU A 194 50.36 23.17 18.40
CA GLU A 194 50.30 21.85 17.73
C GLU A 194 51.17 20.76 18.39
N GLN A 195 50.82 19.46 18.24
CA GLN A 195 51.77 18.32 18.37
C GLN A 195 51.29 17.04 17.64
N GLU A 196 52.25 16.35 16.98
CA GLU A 196 52.16 15.16 16.09
C GLU A 196 51.91 13.78 16.78
N PRO A 197 51.55 12.69 16.02
CA PRO A 197 51.19 11.37 16.57
C PRO A 197 52.30 10.29 16.50
N PRO A 198 52.24 9.18 17.30
CA PRO A 198 53.14 8.03 17.20
C PRO A 198 52.49 6.75 16.55
N PRO A 199 53.27 5.67 16.29
CA PRO A 199 53.14 4.83 15.08
C PRO A 199 52.40 3.48 15.22
N THR A 200 52.14 2.87 14.06
CA THR A 200 51.45 1.60 13.75
C THR A 200 52.17 0.32 14.21
N ALA A 201 51.40 -0.68 14.70
CA ALA A 201 51.85 -2.04 15.06
C ALA A 201 51.30 -3.12 14.09
N ALA A 202 52.08 -4.19 13.91
CA ALA A 202 51.96 -5.25 12.89
C ALA A 202 50.83 -6.29 13.10
N GLU A 203 50.43 -6.96 12.01
CA GLU A 203 49.37 -7.99 11.95
C GLU A 203 49.80 -9.40 12.44
N PRO A 204 48.91 -10.19 13.09
CA PRO A 204 49.18 -11.56 13.55
C PRO A 204 48.82 -12.66 12.53
N SER A 205 49.46 -13.82 12.63
CA SER A 205 49.41 -14.94 11.68
C SER A 205 48.16 -15.84 11.76
N ASP A 206 47.86 -16.54 10.67
CA ASP A 206 46.64 -17.35 10.42
C ASP A 206 46.32 -18.42 11.48
N ALA A 207 47.33 -18.95 12.20
CA ALA A 207 47.10 -19.91 13.29
C ALA A 207 46.48 -19.28 14.55
N ALA A 208 46.60 -17.96 14.73
CA ALA A 208 45.95 -17.24 15.83
C ALA A 208 44.46 -16.97 15.54
N VAL A 209 44.09 -16.86 14.26
CA VAL A 209 42.71 -16.57 13.82
C VAL A 209 41.81 -17.79 13.99
N GLU A 210 42.29 -19.01 13.71
CA GLU A 210 41.49 -20.23 13.89
C GLU A 210 41.21 -20.56 15.37
N ASN A 211 42.17 -20.31 16.28
CA ASN A 211 41.94 -20.49 17.72
C ASN A 211 40.93 -19.47 18.27
N LEU A 212 40.98 -18.22 17.82
CA LEU A 212 40.04 -17.16 18.20
C LEU A 212 38.61 -17.44 17.72
N LEU A 213 38.44 -18.04 16.54
CA LEU A 213 37.11 -18.38 16.00
C LEU A 213 36.44 -19.55 16.76
N SER A 214 37.23 -20.52 17.26
CA SER A 214 36.69 -21.62 18.08
C SER A 214 36.35 -21.18 19.51
N GLU A 215 37.15 -20.27 20.10
CA GLU A 215 36.84 -19.66 21.40
C GLU A 215 35.65 -18.69 21.31
N ALA A 216 35.49 -17.96 20.20
CA ALA A 216 34.35 -17.06 19.95
C ALA A 216 33.02 -17.80 19.78
N ALA A 217 33.04 -19.01 19.20
CA ALA A 217 31.83 -19.85 19.05
C ALA A 217 31.35 -20.40 20.41
N ASN A 218 32.28 -20.86 21.27
CA ASN A 218 31.96 -21.37 22.60
C ASN A 218 31.64 -20.26 23.63
N THR A 219 32.19 -19.05 23.48
CA THR A 219 31.81 -17.89 24.30
C THR A 219 30.49 -17.24 23.87
N ARG A 220 30.08 -17.36 22.59
CA ARG A 220 28.77 -16.87 22.12
C ARG A 220 27.60 -17.61 22.77
N ASP A 221 27.69 -18.92 22.92
CA ASP A 221 26.61 -19.72 23.50
C ASP A 221 26.51 -19.56 25.03
N ARG A 222 27.67 -19.48 25.72
CA ARG A 222 27.73 -19.17 27.16
C ARG A 222 27.26 -17.75 27.47
N SER A 223 27.68 -16.76 26.69
CA SER A 223 27.27 -15.36 26.88
C SER A 223 25.82 -15.09 26.48
N PHE A 224 25.18 -15.93 25.66
CA PHE A 224 23.76 -15.82 25.35
C PHE A 224 22.90 -16.31 26.52
N GLN A 225 23.28 -17.45 27.14
CA GLN A 225 22.63 -17.97 28.33
C GLN A 225 22.88 -17.10 29.57
N GLU A 226 24.11 -16.59 29.77
CA GLU A 226 24.41 -15.63 30.83
C GLU A 226 23.69 -14.29 30.61
N ARG A 227 23.54 -13.81 29.37
CA ARG A 227 22.74 -12.61 29.05
C ARG A 227 21.24 -12.83 29.26
N LEU A 228 20.71 -14.02 28.99
CA LEU A 228 19.33 -14.37 29.33
C LEU A 228 19.12 -14.41 30.84
N GLN A 229 20.08 -14.90 31.61
CA GLN A 229 20.05 -14.90 33.08
C GLN A 229 20.19 -13.49 33.65
N ASP A 230 21.00 -12.62 33.04
CA ASP A 230 21.16 -11.22 33.43
C ASP A 230 19.93 -10.39 33.05
N ILE A 231 19.29 -10.69 31.91
CA ILE A 231 17.99 -10.12 31.51
C ILE A 231 16.90 -10.57 32.48
N ASP A 232 16.78 -11.86 32.81
CA ASP A 232 15.81 -12.34 33.80
C ASP A 232 16.08 -11.75 35.19
N THR A 233 17.34 -11.55 35.57
CA THR A 233 17.71 -10.95 36.86
C THR A 233 17.42 -9.44 36.89
N GLN A 234 17.65 -8.72 35.79
CA GLN A 234 17.32 -7.29 35.63
C GLN A 234 15.81 -7.04 35.47
N TYR A 235 15.10 -7.95 34.82
CA TYR A 235 13.63 -7.91 34.65
C TYR A 235 12.92 -8.16 35.99
N ASN A 236 13.42 -9.10 36.81
CA ASN A 236 12.93 -9.33 38.16
C ASN A 236 13.31 -8.23 39.17
N ALA A 237 14.37 -7.46 38.91
CA ALA A 237 14.76 -6.32 39.75
C ALA A 237 13.91 -5.06 39.52
N CYS A 238 13.26 -4.91 38.35
CA CYS A 238 12.46 -3.74 38.00
C CYS A 238 11.00 -3.81 38.44
N LEU A 239 10.49 -4.98 38.80
CA LEU A 239 9.15 -5.16 39.35
C LEU A 239 9.25 -5.37 40.86
N THR A 240 9.14 -4.30 41.64
CA THR A 240 8.95 -4.47 43.09
C THR A 240 7.64 -5.24 43.33
N PRO A 241 7.62 -6.23 44.26
CA PRO A 241 6.43 -7.04 44.58
C PRO A 241 5.10 -6.28 44.80
N PRO A 242 5.07 -5.03 45.29
CA PRO A 242 3.82 -4.28 45.44
C PRO A 242 3.09 -3.98 44.12
N ALA A 243 3.80 -3.89 42.99
CA ALA A 243 3.19 -3.53 41.69
C ALA A 243 2.43 -4.71 41.06
N VAL A 244 2.99 -5.92 41.17
CA VAL A 244 2.37 -7.16 40.70
C VAL A 244 1.20 -7.57 41.62
N ASP A 245 1.31 -7.34 42.93
CA ASP A 245 0.21 -7.59 43.89
C ASP A 245 -0.96 -6.61 43.75
N LEU A 246 -0.72 -5.34 43.39
CA LEU A 246 -1.80 -4.39 43.09
C LEU A 246 -2.54 -4.75 41.79
N TRP A 247 -1.82 -5.30 40.81
CA TRP A 247 -2.36 -5.71 39.53
C TRP A 247 -3.21 -6.99 39.65
N ASN A 248 -2.69 -8.02 40.33
CA ASN A 248 -3.38 -9.30 40.54
C ASN A 248 -4.60 -9.21 41.48
N ARG A 249 -4.67 -8.19 42.35
CA ARG A 249 -5.86 -7.97 43.23
C ARG A 249 -7.07 -7.39 42.50
N ASN A 250 -6.88 -6.69 41.37
CA ASN A 250 -7.95 -5.98 40.68
C ASN A 250 -8.54 -6.73 39.48
N TYR A 251 -7.85 -7.75 38.96
CA TYR A 251 -8.27 -8.46 37.74
C TYR A 251 -8.04 -9.96 37.90
N ARG A 252 -9.02 -10.65 38.51
CA ARG A 252 -9.12 -12.10 38.46
C ARG A 252 -9.85 -12.44 37.17
N ASP A 253 -9.14 -12.98 36.19
CA ASP A 253 -9.49 -14.22 35.48
C ASP A 253 -8.52 -14.44 34.31
N VAL A 254 -7.92 -15.64 34.27
CA VAL A 254 -6.98 -16.22 33.27
C VAL A 254 -5.47 -15.96 33.52
N PRO A 255 -4.68 -17.01 33.90
CA PRO A 255 -3.22 -16.93 33.95
C PRO A 255 -2.60 -17.18 32.55
N ILE A 256 -1.72 -16.29 32.10
CA ILE A 256 -0.98 -16.38 30.83
C ILE A 256 0.46 -16.86 31.11
N SER A 257 1.02 -17.74 30.26
CA SER A 257 2.37 -18.30 30.41
C SER A 257 3.45 -17.51 29.64
N TYR A 258 4.68 -17.60 30.14
CA TYR A 258 5.88 -16.83 29.75
C TYR A 258 6.27 -16.91 28.26
N GLU A 259 5.82 -17.92 27.50
CA GLU A 259 6.14 -18.08 26.06
C GLU A 259 5.29 -17.21 25.11
N GLN A 260 4.15 -16.67 25.55
CA GLN A 260 3.34 -15.76 24.71
C GLN A 260 3.94 -14.35 24.57
N ILE A 261 4.77 -13.93 25.51
CA ILE A 261 5.36 -12.59 25.56
C ILE A 261 6.41 -12.39 24.46
N ILE A 262 7.20 -13.42 24.16
CA ILE A 262 8.33 -13.33 23.20
C ILE A 262 7.84 -13.19 21.74
N ASN A 263 6.64 -13.66 21.41
CA ASN A 263 6.11 -13.59 20.03
C ASN A 263 5.37 -12.28 19.71
N GLU A 264 5.03 -11.46 20.71
CA GLU A 264 4.30 -10.19 20.53
C GLU A 264 5.22 -8.94 20.49
N GLU A 265 6.52 -9.09 20.76
CA GLU A 265 7.55 -8.02 20.82
C GLU A 265 7.90 -7.32 19.48
N ARG A 266 7.20 -7.62 18.37
CA ARG A 266 7.41 -6.93 17.07
C ARG A 266 6.40 -5.82 16.77
N SER A 267 5.48 -5.52 17.69
CA SER A 267 4.44 -4.52 17.47
C SER A 267 4.93 -3.10 17.81
N VAL A 268 4.89 -2.24 16.80
CA VAL A 268 5.37 -0.85 16.78
C VAL A 268 4.53 0.02 17.73
N ALA A 269 5.18 0.80 18.60
CA ALA A 269 4.52 1.88 19.33
C ALA A 269 4.04 2.96 18.34
N GLU A 270 2.72 3.06 18.13
CA GLU A 270 2.10 4.12 17.33
C GLU A 270 1.48 5.20 18.24
N ALA A 271 2.01 6.42 18.17
CA ALA A 271 1.32 7.60 18.68
C ALA A 271 0.44 8.19 17.55
N ARG A 272 -0.89 8.13 17.71
CA ARG A 272 -1.85 8.75 16.78
C ARG A 272 -2.55 9.92 17.45
N VAL A 273 -2.39 11.12 16.91
CA VAL A 273 -3.20 12.29 17.29
C VAL A 273 -4.24 12.50 16.18
N LEU A 274 -5.50 12.25 16.48
CA LEU A 274 -6.63 12.49 15.58
C LEU A 274 -7.38 13.75 16.03
N ILE A 275 -7.37 14.78 15.19
CA ILE A 275 -8.19 15.98 15.39
C ILE A 275 -9.34 15.89 14.39
N ASP A 276 -10.52 15.49 14.86
CA ASP A 276 -11.76 15.47 14.07
C ASP A 276 -12.58 16.73 14.39
N THR A 277 -12.57 17.69 13.47
CA THR A 277 -13.34 18.94 13.63
C THR A 277 -14.77 18.84 13.10
N SER A 278 -15.15 17.71 12.49
CA SER A 278 -16.50 17.45 11.97
C SER A 278 -17.45 16.93 13.05
N THR A 279 -16.90 16.31 14.10
CA THR A 279 -17.66 15.73 15.22
C THR A 279 -17.49 16.46 16.56
N ALA A 280 -16.73 17.57 16.58
CA ALA A 280 -16.39 18.31 17.79
C ALA A 280 -15.76 17.44 18.91
N LYS A 281 -14.96 16.45 18.52
CA LYS A 281 -14.23 15.56 19.43
C LYS A 281 -12.74 15.55 19.13
N LEU A 282 -11.93 15.93 20.12
CA LEU A 282 -10.49 15.64 20.08
C LEU A 282 -10.30 14.19 20.53
N GLN A 283 -9.81 13.32 19.64
CA GLN A 283 -9.46 11.94 20.00
C GLN A 283 -7.94 11.78 20.01
N HIS A 284 -7.36 11.88 21.20
CA HIS A 284 -6.00 11.41 21.42
C HIS A 284 -6.05 9.90 21.66
N THR A 285 -5.50 9.11 20.72
CA THR A 285 -5.35 7.67 20.89
C THR A 285 -3.87 7.34 20.78
N THR A 286 -3.17 7.37 21.90
CA THR A 286 -1.88 6.66 22.01
C THR A 286 -2.23 5.18 22.14
N LYS A 287 -2.01 4.40 21.08
CA LYS A 287 -2.20 2.94 21.11
C LYS A 287 -0.83 2.31 21.32
N VAL A 288 -0.51 2.08 22.58
CA VAL A 288 0.54 1.14 22.96
C VAL A 288 -0.22 -0.16 23.23
N ASP A 289 -0.22 -1.08 22.26
CA ASP A 289 -0.71 -2.44 22.51
C ASP A 289 0.38 -3.17 23.30
N ILE A 290 0.21 -3.18 24.61
CA ILE A 290 0.86 -4.15 25.49
C ILE A 290 -0.32 -4.86 26.18
N ASN A 291 -0.50 -6.15 25.86
CA ASN A 291 -1.32 -7.10 26.63
C ASN A 291 -2.84 -6.85 26.66
N GLY A 292 -3.53 -6.79 25.51
CA GLY A 292 -4.99 -7.04 25.41
C GLY A 292 -5.88 -6.53 26.56
N GLU A 293 -6.30 -5.26 26.45
CA GLU A 293 -7.35 -4.54 27.21
C GLU A 293 -7.03 -3.88 28.58
N ALA A 294 -6.74 -2.56 28.53
CA ALA A 294 -7.63 -1.50 29.03
C ALA A 294 -7.22 -0.15 28.43
N SER A 295 -8.09 0.45 27.61
CA SER A 295 -7.85 1.76 26.99
C SER A 295 -8.11 2.88 28.00
N LYS A 296 -7.08 3.65 28.38
CA LYS A 296 -7.31 4.97 28.98
C LYS A 296 -7.62 5.97 27.86
N ARG A 297 -8.91 6.19 27.64
CA ARG A 297 -9.45 7.19 26.72
C ARG A 297 -9.63 8.50 27.48
N MET A 298 -8.90 9.55 27.11
CA MET A 298 -9.17 10.92 27.59
C MET A 298 -9.99 11.62 26.50
N GLU A 299 -11.28 11.82 26.76
CA GLU A 299 -12.23 12.43 25.83
C GLU A 299 -12.52 13.86 26.32
N ILE A 300 -12.13 14.88 25.53
CA ILE A 300 -12.49 16.28 25.81
C ILE A 300 -13.65 16.65 24.89
N ASP A 301 -14.82 16.92 25.48
CA ASP A 301 -16.04 17.35 24.78
C ASP A 301 -15.91 18.83 24.37
N LEU A 302 -16.05 19.11 23.07
CA LEU A 302 -15.96 20.45 22.49
C LEU A 302 -17.23 20.84 21.73
N SER A 303 -18.39 20.34 22.16
CA SER A 303 -19.73 20.43 21.55
C SER A 303 -20.26 21.80 21.08
N TYR A 304 -19.47 22.88 21.05
CA TYR A 304 -19.90 24.22 20.65
C TYR A 304 -19.31 24.81 19.36
N ILE A 305 -18.39 24.15 18.64
CA ILE A 305 -17.67 24.83 17.54
C ILE A 305 -17.52 23.93 16.31
N GLY A 306 -18.21 24.29 15.22
CA GLY A 306 -18.25 23.55 13.97
C GLY A 306 -17.43 24.17 12.83
N ALA A 307 -16.80 23.25 12.09
CA ALA A 307 -16.33 23.29 10.69
C ALA A 307 -15.10 24.15 10.32
N TRP A 308 -14.16 23.50 9.60
CA TRP A 308 -13.17 24.00 8.61
C TRP A 308 -11.74 23.39 8.68
N VAL A 309 -11.52 22.20 9.26
CA VAL A 309 -10.36 21.34 8.92
C VAL A 309 -10.75 19.85 9.05
N ASP A 310 -11.02 19.15 7.95
CA ASP A 310 -11.62 17.81 8.05
C ASP A 310 -10.74 16.78 8.80
N THR A 311 -9.40 16.84 8.71
CA THR A 311 -8.49 16.13 9.62
C THR A 311 -7.05 16.65 9.45
N ILE A 312 -6.30 16.91 10.53
CA ILE A 312 -4.83 16.96 10.46
C ILE A 312 -4.30 15.65 11.05
N LYS A 313 -3.61 14.84 10.24
CA LYS A 313 -2.93 13.62 10.68
C LYS A 313 -1.43 13.88 10.78
N ILE A 314 -0.90 13.90 12.01
CA ILE A 314 0.55 13.94 12.23
C ILE A 314 0.98 12.51 12.54
N LYS A 315 1.75 11.90 11.61
CA LYS A 315 2.35 10.59 11.81
C LYS A 315 3.82 10.79 12.20
N LEU A 316 4.14 10.54 13.46
CA LEU A 316 5.53 10.45 13.90
C LEU A 316 6.00 9.03 13.62
N VAL A 317 6.96 8.90 12.72
CA VAL A 317 7.60 7.63 12.39
C VAL A 317 9.01 7.71 12.95
N PRO A 318 9.47 6.75 13.77
CA PRO A 318 10.89 6.61 14.08
C PRO A 318 11.66 6.61 12.75
N ASN A 319 12.74 7.37 12.66
CA ASN A 319 13.49 7.50 11.42
C ASN A 319 14.11 6.16 11.12
N SER A 320 13.60 5.52 10.08
CA SER A 320 14.21 4.39 9.42
C SER A 320 15.36 4.92 8.57
N LEU A 321 16.41 5.45 9.21
CA LEU A 321 17.68 5.77 8.54
C LEU A 321 18.85 5.31 9.41
N TYR A 322 18.83 4.03 9.72
CA TYR A 322 19.89 3.15 9.26
C TYR A 322 19.16 1.97 8.65
N TYR A 323 19.18 1.83 7.31
CA TYR A 323 19.02 0.49 6.75
C TYR A 323 20.14 -0.31 7.40
N PRO A 324 19.85 -1.28 8.29
CA PRO A 324 20.89 -2.22 8.63
C PRO A 324 21.33 -2.79 7.29
N SER A 325 22.62 -2.75 7.04
CA SER A 325 23.22 -3.70 6.14
C SER A 325 22.50 -5.06 6.28
N PHE A 326 21.73 -5.42 5.25
CA PHE A 326 21.19 -6.75 4.95
C PHE A 326 20.29 -7.42 6.01
N LEU A 327 19.00 -7.08 6.03
CA LEU A 327 17.97 -8.12 6.18
C LEU A 327 17.44 -8.43 4.78
N MET A 328 17.97 -9.51 4.21
CA MET A 328 17.55 -10.06 2.92
C MET A 328 16.06 -10.42 2.99
N ALA A 329 15.23 -9.86 2.10
CA ALA A 329 13.84 -10.28 2.00
C ALA A 329 13.76 -11.72 1.47
N ASP A 330 12.68 -12.44 1.78
CA ASP A 330 12.45 -13.73 1.14
C ASP A 330 12.00 -13.53 -0.31
N TYR A 331 11.08 -12.57 -0.53
CA TYR A 331 10.47 -12.30 -1.82
C TYR A 331 10.41 -10.82 -2.15
N ILE A 332 10.86 -10.46 -3.36
CA ILE A 332 10.55 -9.18 -4.00
C ILE A 332 9.65 -9.48 -5.21
N VAL A 333 8.41 -9.00 -5.14
CA VAL A 333 7.45 -9.04 -6.25
C VAL A 333 7.46 -7.69 -6.95
N VAL A 334 7.91 -7.66 -8.21
CA VAL A 334 8.02 -6.42 -9.00
C VAL A 334 6.79 -6.27 -9.90
N GLY A 335 5.98 -5.26 -9.63
CA GLY A 335 4.73 -4.95 -10.33
C GLY A 335 3.50 -5.34 -9.52
N ALA A 336 2.69 -4.35 -9.13
CA ALA A 336 1.44 -4.49 -8.38
C ALA A 336 0.19 -4.61 -9.27
N GLY A 337 0.35 -5.20 -10.46
CA GLY A 337 -0.77 -5.63 -11.29
C GLY A 337 -1.43 -6.92 -10.78
N VAL A 338 -2.30 -7.55 -11.58
CA VAL A 338 -3.05 -8.76 -11.19
C VAL A 338 -2.14 -9.90 -10.74
N PHE A 339 -1.09 -10.21 -11.50
CA PHE A 339 -0.12 -11.24 -11.13
C PHE A 339 0.53 -10.92 -9.78
N GLY A 340 1.14 -9.73 -9.64
CA GLY A 340 1.93 -9.43 -8.46
C GLY A 340 1.13 -9.22 -7.19
N VAL A 341 -0.04 -8.57 -7.25
CA VAL A 341 -0.87 -8.41 -6.04
C VAL A 341 -1.44 -9.76 -5.57
N SER A 342 -1.84 -10.62 -6.51
CA SER A 342 -2.31 -11.97 -6.18
C SER A 342 -1.18 -12.81 -5.58
N THR A 343 0.01 -12.77 -6.18
CA THR A 343 1.23 -13.44 -5.67
C THR A 343 1.60 -12.95 -4.28
N ALA A 344 1.64 -11.64 -4.04
CA ALA A 344 2.02 -11.08 -2.75
C ALA A 344 1.06 -11.52 -1.63
N LEU A 345 -0.25 -11.49 -1.87
CA LEU A 345 -1.25 -11.97 -0.91
C LEU A 345 -1.07 -13.46 -0.62
N HIS A 346 -0.90 -14.30 -1.64
CA HIS A 346 -0.74 -15.74 -1.46
C HIS A 346 0.57 -16.12 -0.78
N LEU A 347 1.67 -15.41 -1.04
CA LEU A 347 2.92 -15.58 -0.33
C LEU A 347 2.74 -15.23 1.15
N ALA A 348 2.23 -14.04 1.47
CA ALA A 348 2.05 -13.62 2.86
C ALA A 348 1.08 -14.52 3.64
N THR A 349 0.04 -15.03 2.98
CA THR A 349 -0.94 -15.92 3.63
C THR A 349 -0.38 -17.34 3.83
N SER A 350 0.34 -17.87 2.84
CA SER A 350 0.89 -19.24 2.91
C SER A 350 2.23 -19.34 3.64
N GLU A 351 2.93 -18.22 3.81
CA GLU A 351 4.20 -18.10 4.52
C GLU A 351 4.21 -16.87 5.45
N PRO A 352 3.49 -16.90 6.59
CA PRO A 352 3.34 -15.73 7.46
C PRO A 352 4.64 -15.16 8.04
N ASN A 353 5.72 -15.95 8.04
CA ASN A 353 7.04 -15.55 8.52
C ASN A 353 7.95 -14.98 7.43
N ALA A 354 7.54 -15.08 6.15
CA ALA A 354 8.33 -14.60 5.04
C ALA A 354 8.22 -13.08 4.89
N THR A 355 9.35 -12.43 4.62
CA THR A 355 9.37 -11.00 4.29
C THR A 355 9.05 -10.82 2.80
N VAL A 356 7.88 -10.22 2.51
CA VAL A 356 7.40 -9.99 1.14
C VAL A 356 7.35 -8.49 0.85
N TYR A 357 8.11 -8.06 -0.16
CA TYR A 357 8.05 -6.71 -0.71
C TYR A 357 7.30 -6.70 -2.03
N LEU A 358 6.25 -5.87 -2.13
CA LEU A 358 5.55 -5.59 -3.38
C LEU A 358 5.96 -4.21 -3.88
N VAL A 359 6.68 -4.17 -5.01
CA VAL A 359 7.32 -2.94 -5.52
C VAL A 359 6.64 -2.51 -6.81
N ASP A 360 6.14 -1.27 -6.87
CA ASP A 360 5.57 -0.68 -8.09
C ASP A 360 5.82 0.84 -8.13
N ARG A 361 5.83 1.42 -9.33
CA ARG A 361 6.09 2.86 -9.57
C ARG A 361 4.99 3.78 -9.06
N SER A 362 3.81 3.25 -8.77
CA SER A 362 2.61 3.99 -8.37
C SER A 362 1.83 3.19 -7.34
N PRO A 363 1.02 3.80 -6.47
CA PRO A 363 0.01 3.07 -5.72
C PRO A 363 -0.87 2.26 -6.68
N CYS A 364 -1.23 1.05 -6.29
CA CYS A 364 -2.13 0.21 -7.06
C CYS A 364 -3.60 0.63 -6.83
N PRO A 365 -4.42 0.72 -7.90
CA PRO A 365 -4.10 0.41 -9.29
C PRO A 365 -3.33 1.54 -9.99
N TYR A 366 -2.26 1.19 -10.71
CA TYR A 366 -1.55 2.12 -11.59
C TYR A 366 -2.43 2.41 -12.82
N PRO A 367 -2.82 3.68 -13.10
CA PRO A 367 -3.83 3.99 -14.13
C PRO A 367 -3.49 3.50 -15.54
N SER A 368 -2.20 3.32 -15.86
CA SER A 368 -1.78 2.81 -17.17
C SER A 368 -1.66 1.28 -17.24
N ALA A 369 -1.72 0.57 -16.12
CA ALA A 369 -1.63 -0.90 -16.11
C ALA A 369 -2.90 -1.54 -16.67
N ALA A 370 -2.77 -2.65 -17.41
CA ALA A 370 -3.93 -3.43 -17.88
C ALA A 370 -4.85 -3.92 -16.74
N SER A 371 -4.29 -4.06 -15.53
CA SER A 371 -5.02 -4.40 -14.32
C SER A 371 -5.93 -3.29 -13.80
N SER A 372 -5.65 -2.03 -14.16
CA SER A 372 -6.50 -0.89 -13.83
C SER A 372 -7.54 -0.70 -14.93
N ASP A 373 -8.81 -0.69 -14.57
CA ASP A 373 -9.93 -0.53 -15.51
C ASP A 373 -11.21 -0.15 -14.76
N LEU A 374 -12.23 0.29 -15.49
CA LEU A 374 -13.59 0.40 -14.97
C LEU A 374 -14.13 -1.00 -14.61
N ASN A 375 -13.98 -1.93 -15.54
CA ASN A 375 -14.48 -3.31 -15.42
C ASN A 375 -13.73 -4.28 -16.33
N LYS A 376 -13.87 -5.58 -16.08
CA LYS A 376 -13.30 -6.66 -16.93
C LYS A 376 -14.23 -7.86 -16.97
N ILE A 377 -14.21 -8.62 -18.06
CA ILE A 377 -15.05 -9.82 -18.21
C ILE A 377 -14.55 -10.94 -17.29
N VAL A 378 -15.47 -11.54 -16.55
CA VAL A 378 -15.26 -12.72 -15.71
C VAL A 378 -16.06 -13.87 -16.30
N ARG A 379 -15.38 -14.92 -16.77
CA ARG A 379 -15.99 -16.08 -17.44
C ARG A 379 -15.12 -17.31 -17.31
N ALA A 380 -15.73 -18.49 -17.35
CA ALA A 380 -15.05 -19.78 -17.39
C ALA A 380 -14.97 -20.42 -18.78
N ASP A 381 -15.53 -19.75 -19.80
CA ASP A 381 -15.77 -20.32 -21.13
C ASP A 381 -14.47 -20.38 -21.96
N TYR A 382 -13.84 -21.54 -22.05
CA TYR A 382 -12.63 -21.77 -22.86
C TYR A 382 -12.78 -23.02 -23.74
N ASP A 383 -12.21 -22.95 -24.94
CA ASP A 383 -12.00 -24.10 -25.82
C ASP A 383 -10.84 -25.00 -25.33
N ASP A 384 -9.85 -24.43 -24.66
CA ASP A 384 -8.85 -25.15 -23.87
C ASP A 384 -9.42 -25.55 -22.49
N ILE A 385 -9.60 -26.85 -22.28
CA ILE A 385 -10.14 -27.41 -21.04
C ILE A 385 -9.22 -27.16 -19.83
N PHE A 386 -7.91 -26.98 -20.05
CA PHE A 386 -6.96 -26.63 -19.01
C PHE A 386 -7.33 -25.27 -18.40
N TYR A 387 -7.47 -24.22 -19.23
CA TYR A 387 -7.87 -22.90 -18.74
C TYR A 387 -9.31 -22.85 -18.25
N MET A 388 -10.23 -23.64 -18.83
CA MET A 388 -11.59 -23.74 -18.30
C MET A 388 -11.58 -24.17 -16.83
N ARG A 389 -10.77 -25.17 -16.44
CA ARG A 389 -10.67 -25.62 -15.03
C ARG A 389 -10.18 -24.50 -14.11
N LEU A 390 -9.14 -23.77 -14.53
CA LEU A 390 -8.61 -22.64 -13.76
C LEU A 390 -9.62 -21.50 -13.64
N ALA A 391 -10.36 -21.24 -14.70
CA ALA A 391 -11.32 -20.15 -14.74
C ALA A 391 -12.59 -20.49 -13.94
N LEU A 392 -12.95 -21.78 -13.85
CA LEU A 392 -13.99 -22.27 -12.93
C LEU A 392 -13.60 -22.08 -11.47
N GLU A 393 -12.33 -22.33 -11.12
CA GLU A 393 -11.80 -22.05 -9.77
C GLU A 393 -11.86 -20.54 -9.47
N ALA A 394 -11.40 -19.70 -10.40
CA ALA A 394 -11.48 -18.25 -10.24
C ALA A 394 -12.93 -17.77 -10.09
N LEU A 395 -13.85 -18.31 -10.93
CA LEU A 395 -15.28 -17.98 -10.87
C LEU A 395 -15.91 -18.44 -9.55
N HIS A 396 -15.44 -19.54 -8.96
CA HIS A 396 -15.85 -19.96 -7.61
C HIS A 396 -15.48 -18.89 -6.58
N GLU A 397 -14.25 -18.38 -6.60
CA GLU A 397 -13.82 -17.32 -5.69
C GLU A 397 -14.61 -16.02 -5.90
N TRP A 398 -14.81 -15.60 -7.14
CA TRP A 398 -15.65 -14.44 -7.48
C TRP A 398 -17.08 -14.56 -6.96
N ASN A 399 -17.64 -15.76 -6.85
CA ASN A 399 -19.01 -15.96 -6.37
C ASN A 399 -19.12 -16.08 -4.85
N ASN A 400 -18.07 -16.57 -4.18
CA ASN A 400 -18.18 -17.07 -2.81
C ASN A 400 -17.25 -16.38 -1.81
N ASN A 401 -16.09 -15.90 -2.25
CA ASN A 401 -15.12 -15.31 -1.34
C ASN A 401 -15.47 -13.83 -1.04
N PRO A 402 -15.61 -13.43 0.24
CA PRO A 402 -15.96 -12.06 0.62
C PRO A 402 -15.01 -10.97 0.10
N LEU A 403 -13.76 -11.31 -0.21
CA LEU A 403 -12.79 -10.38 -0.78
C LEU A 403 -13.13 -10.00 -2.23
N TYR A 404 -13.70 -10.92 -3.00
CA TYR A 404 -13.90 -10.77 -4.44
C TYR A 404 -15.37 -10.58 -4.82
N LYS A 405 -16.27 -11.28 -4.12
CA LYS A 405 -17.72 -11.29 -4.36
C LYS A 405 -18.37 -9.91 -4.49
N PRO A 406 -18.03 -8.88 -3.68
CA PRO A 406 -18.66 -7.57 -3.80
C PRO A 406 -18.47 -6.90 -5.16
N PHE A 407 -17.46 -7.31 -5.92
CA PHE A 407 -17.07 -6.67 -7.18
C PHE A 407 -17.54 -7.44 -8.41
N PHE A 408 -18.12 -8.64 -8.28
CA PHE A 408 -18.56 -9.46 -9.40
C PHE A 408 -20.05 -9.28 -9.70
N HIS A 409 -20.36 -9.04 -10.97
CA HIS A 409 -21.69 -8.85 -11.52
C HIS A 409 -21.99 -9.96 -12.53
N GLU A 410 -22.79 -10.94 -12.12
CA GLU A 410 -23.17 -12.12 -12.93
C GLU A 410 -24.29 -11.78 -13.93
N THR A 411 -23.98 -10.94 -14.91
CA THR A 411 -24.94 -10.43 -15.91
C THR A 411 -25.18 -11.38 -17.09
N GLY A 412 -24.49 -12.50 -17.13
CA GLY A 412 -24.36 -13.33 -18.32
C GLY A 412 -23.42 -12.76 -19.37
N MET A 413 -23.06 -13.61 -20.33
CA MET A 413 -22.30 -13.26 -21.53
C MET A 413 -22.95 -13.87 -22.76
N LEU A 414 -23.16 -13.04 -23.79
CA LEU A 414 -23.59 -13.42 -25.13
C LEU A 414 -22.41 -13.25 -26.09
N PHE A 415 -22.08 -14.30 -26.81
CA PHE A 415 -21.02 -14.30 -27.80
C PHE A 415 -21.60 -14.67 -29.17
N ALA A 416 -21.68 -13.68 -30.05
CA ALA A 416 -21.97 -13.89 -31.46
C ALA A 416 -20.72 -14.45 -32.15
N GLU A 417 -20.80 -15.70 -32.61
CA GLU A 417 -19.64 -16.43 -33.10
C GLU A 417 -19.76 -16.92 -34.55
N GLU A 418 -18.62 -16.88 -35.24
CA GLU A 418 -18.38 -17.56 -36.52
C GLU A 418 -17.37 -18.73 -36.36
N ILE A 419 -16.53 -18.68 -35.31
CA ILE A 419 -15.32 -19.51 -35.18
C ILE A 419 -15.49 -20.77 -34.31
N GLY A 420 -16.63 -20.96 -33.63
CA GLY A 420 -16.99 -22.21 -32.92
C GLY A 420 -16.46 -22.38 -31.48
N MET A 421 -15.96 -21.32 -30.84
CA MET A 421 -15.47 -21.34 -29.46
C MET A 421 -16.58 -21.61 -28.42
N GLY A 422 -17.80 -21.13 -28.66
CA GLY A 422 -18.96 -21.39 -27.80
C GLY A 422 -19.34 -22.86 -27.79
N HIS A 423 -19.35 -23.50 -28.96
CA HIS A 423 -19.53 -24.95 -29.08
C HIS A 423 -18.43 -25.75 -28.39
N ALA A 424 -17.15 -25.35 -28.56
CA ALA A 424 -16.03 -25.97 -27.87
C ALA A 424 -16.16 -25.86 -26.35
N SER A 425 -16.55 -24.67 -25.86
CA SER A 425 -16.80 -24.42 -24.44
C SER A 425 -17.93 -25.31 -23.89
N LEU A 426 -19.07 -25.41 -24.59
CA LEU A 426 -20.16 -26.32 -24.20
C LEU A 426 -19.70 -27.79 -24.11
N ASN A 427 -18.88 -28.22 -25.06
CA ASN A 427 -18.34 -29.57 -25.04
C ASN A 427 -17.39 -29.79 -23.85
N ASN A 428 -16.60 -28.79 -23.48
CA ASN A 428 -15.74 -28.89 -22.30
C ASN A 428 -16.54 -28.90 -20.98
N TYR A 429 -17.61 -28.09 -20.85
CA TYR A 429 -18.53 -28.20 -19.71
C TYR A 429 -19.13 -29.60 -19.57
N LYS A 430 -19.56 -30.21 -20.69
CA LYS A 430 -20.05 -31.60 -20.71
C LYS A 430 -18.99 -32.60 -20.23
N LYS A 431 -17.74 -32.48 -20.73
CA LYS A 431 -16.62 -33.34 -20.30
C LYS A 431 -16.32 -33.20 -18.80
N LEU A 432 -16.49 -32.00 -18.25
CA LEU A 432 -16.28 -31.73 -16.82
C LEU A 432 -17.48 -32.11 -15.95
N GLY A 433 -18.63 -32.47 -16.54
CA GLY A 433 -19.85 -32.79 -15.79
C GLY A 433 -20.50 -31.57 -15.12
N ILE A 434 -20.26 -30.37 -15.64
CA ILE A 434 -20.75 -29.11 -15.09
C ILE A 434 -21.84 -28.56 -16.00
N ASN A 435 -22.99 -28.18 -15.43
CA ASN A 435 -24.05 -27.50 -16.15
C ASN A 435 -24.07 -26.01 -15.77
N PRO A 436 -23.51 -25.10 -16.60
CA PRO A 436 -23.59 -23.66 -16.35
C PRO A 436 -24.92 -23.05 -16.80
N GLY A 437 -25.86 -23.82 -17.36
CA GLY A 437 -27.04 -23.27 -18.03
C GLY A 437 -26.68 -22.51 -19.31
N ALA A 438 -25.54 -22.82 -19.93
CA ALA A 438 -25.11 -22.22 -21.17
C ALA A 438 -25.75 -22.91 -22.38
N GLU A 439 -26.06 -22.13 -23.41
CA GLU A 439 -26.86 -22.54 -24.56
C GLU A 439 -26.35 -21.90 -25.86
N ILE A 440 -26.66 -22.52 -27.00
CA ILE A 440 -26.51 -21.87 -28.31
C ILE A 440 -27.87 -21.36 -28.75
N PHE A 441 -27.98 -20.05 -28.96
CA PHE A 441 -29.15 -19.40 -29.51
C PHE A 441 -28.99 -19.17 -31.01
N THR A 442 -30.08 -19.36 -31.74
CA THR A 442 -30.25 -18.73 -33.05
C THR A 442 -30.27 -17.20 -32.88
N PRO A 443 -29.96 -16.41 -33.91
CA PRO A 443 -30.04 -14.96 -33.83
C PRO A 443 -31.41 -14.46 -33.36
N SER A 444 -32.50 -15.06 -33.83
CA SER A 444 -33.85 -14.71 -33.40
C SER A 444 -34.08 -14.94 -31.90
N GLN A 445 -33.61 -16.06 -31.34
CA GLN A 445 -33.71 -16.33 -29.90
C GLN A 445 -32.88 -15.36 -29.07
N ALA A 446 -31.67 -15.03 -29.52
CA ALA A 446 -30.82 -14.04 -28.87
C ALA A 446 -31.48 -12.65 -28.83
N LEU A 447 -32.14 -12.25 -29.92
CA LEU A 447 -32.86 -10.97 -30.04
C LEU A 447 -34.18 -10.92 -29.27
N GLU A 448 -34.85 -12.05 -29.11
CA GLU A 448 -36.02 -12.18 -28.24
C GLU A 448 -35.61 -12.02 -26.77
N LYS A 449 -34.54 -12.70 -26.36
CA LYS A 449 -34.01 -12.63 -24.99
C LYS A 449 -33.38 -11.28 -24.66
N PHE A 450 -32.66 -10.68 -25.61
CA PHE A 450 -31.95 -9.41 -25.44
C PHE A 450 -32.34 -8.39 -26.52
N PRO A 451 -33.52 -7.75 -26.38
CA PRO A 451 -34.04 -6.81 -27.37
C PRO A 451 -33.13 -5.59 -27.63
N ILE A 452 -32.24 -5.26 -26.70
CA ILE A 452 -31.29 -4.14 -26.82
C ILE A 452 -30.38 -4.29 -28.04
N PHE A 453 -30.10 -5.51 -28.49
CA PHE A 453 -29.25 -5.79 -29.64
C PHE A 453 -30.03 -5.88 -30.97
N LYS A 454 -31.34 -5.60 -31.02
CA LYS A 454 -32.15 -5.70 -32.25
C LYS A 454 -31.63 -4.89 -33.43
N LYS A 455 -30.89 -3.81 -33.17
CA LYS A 455 -30.30 -2.96 -34.21
C LYS A 455 -28.80 -3.19 -34.43
N ALA A 456 -28.20 -4.13 -33.70
CA ALA A 456 -26.80 -4.50 -33.86
C ALA A 456 -26.52 -5.07 -35.26
N ASN A 457 -25.25 -5.12 -35.63
CA ASN A 457 -24.81 -5.75 -36.87
C ASN A 457 -24.68 -7.27 -36.68
N TRP A 458 -25.72 -8.00 -37.08
CA TRP A 458 -25.77 -9.46 -37.02
C TRP A 458 -25.31 -10.16 -38.30
N THR A 459 -24.66 -9.42 -39.22
CA THR A 459 -24.30 -9.95 -40.54
C THR A 459 -23.37 -11.15 -40.41
N GLY A 460 -23.80 -12.30 -40.93
CA GLY A 460 -23.02 -13.54 -40.90
C GLY A 460 -23.10 -14.33 -39.59
N VAL A 461 -23.76 -13.81 -38.54
CA VAL A 461 -23.91 -14.53 -37.27
C VAL A 461 -24.87 -15.70 -37.45
N LYS A 462 -24.38 -16.92 -37.17
CA LYS A 462 -25.19 -18.15 -37.25
C LYS A 462 -25.60 -18.63 -35.88
N ASP A 463 -24.65 -18.62 -34.95
CA ASP A 463 -24.80 -19.13 -33.59
C ASP A 463 -24.42 -18.08 -32.57
N ASN A 464 -25.12 -18.10 -31.43
CA ASN A 464 -24.88 -17.21 -30.32
C ASN A 464 -24.73 -18.00 -29.04
N TYR A 465 -23.51 -18.12 -28.56
CA TYR A 465 -23.26 -18.77 -27.29
C TYR A 465 -23.65 -17.85 -26.14
N TYR A 466 -24.54 -18.30 -25.28
CA TYR A 466 -24.93 -17.59 -24.07
C TYR A 466 -24.55 -18.39 -22.83
N ASN A 467 -23.87 -17.76 -21.88
CA ASN A 467 -23.65 -18.32 -20.55
C ASN A 467 -24.14 -17.37 -19.47
N PRO A 468 -25.16 -17.73 -18.66
CA PRO A 468 -25.67 -16.89 -17.59
C PRO A 468 -24.75 -16.79 -16.37
N ARG A 469 -23.74 -17.66 -16.23
CA ARG A 469 -22.78 -17.67 -15.11
C ARG A 469 -21.55 -16.78 -15.36
N SER A 470 -21.43 -16.25 -16.56
CA SER A 470 -20.40 -15.29 -16.93
C SER A 470 -20.89 -13.87 -16.62
N GLY A 471 -19.99 -12.89 -16.64
CA GLY A 471 -20.33 -11.52 -16.32
C GLY A 471 -19.11 -10.62 -16.32
N TRP A 472 -19.09 -9.65 -15.41
CA TRP A 472 -17.99 -8.70 -15.30
C TRP A 472 -17.66 -8.37 -13.85
N GLY A 473 -16.41 -7.95 -13.60
CA GLY A 473 -15.93 -7.51 -12.30
C GLY A 473 -15.51 -6.04 -12.31
N GLU A 474 -15.74 -5.32 -11.22
CA GLU A 474 -15.23 -3.96 -11.00
C GLU A 474 -13.71 -4.00 -10.79
N ALA A 475 -12.96 -3.52 -11.79
CA ALA A 475 -11.55 -3.90 -11.87
C ALA A 475 -10.65 -3.18 -10.85
N ASP A 476 -10.71 -1.86 -10.87
CA ASP A 476 -10.00 -0.99 -9.95
C ASP A 476 -10.37 -1.24 -8.47
N PRO A 477 -11.67 -1.32 -8.08
CA PRO A 477 -12.06 -1.64 -6.71
C PRO A 477 -11.56 -3.01 -6.22
N ALA A 478 -11.68 -4.06 -7.05
CA ALA A 478 -11.19 -5.38 -6.68
C ALA A 478 -9.68 -5.39 -6.48
N ALA A 479 -8.90 -4.76 -7.38
CA ALA A 479 -7.46 -4.66 -7.23
C ALA A 479 -7.06 -3.96 -5.92
N ARG A 480 -7.72 -2.85 -5.56
CA ARG A 480 -7.48 -2.15 -4.28
C ARG A 480 -7.78 -3.02 -3.07
N ALA A 481 -8.87 -3.78 -3.11
CA ALA A 481 -9.24 -4.68 -2.01
C ALA A 481 -8.18 -5.77 -1.79
N VAL A 482 -7.65 -6.35 -2.86
CA VAL A 482 -6.59 -7.38 -2.78
C VAL A 482 -5.27 -6.79 -2.28
N VAL A 483 -4.90 -5.57 -2.71
CA VAL A 483 -3.73 -4.86 -2.15
C VAL A 483 -3.92 -4.66 -0.65
N GLN A 484 -5.08 -4.19 -0.22
CA GLN A 484 -5.35 -3.97 1.19
C GLN A 484 -5.30 -5.28 1.99
N ALA A 485 -5.82 -6.38 1.44
CA ALA A 485 -5.70 -7.70 2.04
C ALA A 485 -4.23 -8.14 2.15
N ALA A 486 -3.42 -7.92 1.11
CA ALA A 486 -1.99 -8.23 1.13
C ALA A 486 -1.24 -7.43 2.21
N LEU A 487 -1.52 -6.13 2.32
CA LEU A 487 -0.97 -5.28 3.37
C LEU A 487 -1.36 -5.76 4.77
N SER A 488 -2.63 -6.12 4.97
CA SER A 488 -3.13 -6.67 6.23
C SER A 488 -2.50 -8.03 6.57
N ALA A 489 -2.05 -8.78 5.56
CA ALA A 489 -1.32 -10.03 5.74
C ALA A 489 0.20 -9.84 5.99
N GLY A 490 0.69 -8.59 6.04
CA GLY A 490 2.09 -8.28 6.35
C GLY A 490 2.98 -7.96 5.15
N VAL A 491 2.43 -7.89 3.93
CA VAL A 491 3.18 -7.42 2.75
C VAL A 491 3.58 -5.97 2.93
N GLN A 492 4.82 -5.62 2.59
CA GLN A 492 5.27 -4.23 2.56
C GLN A 492 5.21 -3.69 1.13
N TYR A 493 4.43 -2.63 0.93
CA TYR A 493 4.30 -1.99 -0.37
C TYR A 493 5.32 -0.87 -0.53
N ILE A 494 6.15 -0.97 -1.56
CA ILE A 494 7.22 -0.02 -1.85
C ILE A 494 6.88 0.70 -3.16
N GLN A 495 6.54 1.98 -3.04
CA GLN A 495 6.22 2.82 -4.19
C GLN A 495 7.51 3.40 -4.81
N LYS A 496 8.13 2.63 -5.70
CA LYS A 496 9.38 2.98 -6.41
C LYS A 496 9.39 2.41 -7.81
N THR A 497 9.96 3.14 -8.76
CA THR A 497 10.21 2.58 -10.09
C THR A 497 11.42 1.66 -10.01
N VAL A 498 11.26 0.40 -10.45
CA VAL A 498 12.41 -0.51 -10.60
C VAL A 498 13.06 -0.23 -11.94
N GLU A 499 14.34 0.15 -11.91
CA GLU A 499 15.12 0.45 -13.11
C GLU A 499 15.90 -0.76 -13.59
N ARG A 500 16.47 -1.55 -12.67
CA ARG A 500 17.28 -2.73 -13.00
C ARG A 500 17.17 -3.87 -12.01
N LEU A 501 17.45 -5.07 -12.50
CA LEU A 501 17.82 -6.23 -11.68
C LEU A 501 19.29 -6.14 -11.26
N ILE A 502 19.61 -6.73 -10.12
CA ILE A 502 20.97 -6.86 -9.60
C ILE A 502 21.38 -8.33 -9.73
N PHE A 503 22.56 -8.56 -10.29
CA PHE A 503 23.16 -9.88 -10.44
C PHE A 503 24.44 -9.97 -9.62
N ASP A 504 24.73 -11.15 -9.08
CA ASP A 504 26.01 -11.45 -8.43
C ASP A 504 27.06 -11.96 -9.43
N GLU A 505 28.24 -12.33 -8.93
CA GLU A 505 29.37 -12.83 -9.73
C GLU A 505 29.05 -14.18 -10.41
N GLU A 506 28.07 -14.93 -9.91
CA GLU A 506 27.59 -16.19 -10.48
C GLU A 506 26.45 -15.99 -11.50
N ASN A 507 26.10 -14.73 -11.82
CA ASN A 507 24.95 -14.33 -12.64
C ASN A 507 23.58 -14.70 -12.05
N ALA A 508 23.49 -14.98 -10.75
CA ALA A 508 22.21 -15.13 -10.07
C ALA A 508 21.58 -13.76 -9.81
N CYS A 509 20.25 -13.65 -9.95
CA CYS A 509 19.53 -12.43 -9.60
C CYS A 509 19.35 -12.39 -8.08
N VAL A 510 19.90 -11.34 -7.47
CA VAL A 510 19.96 -11.18 -6.01
C VAL A 510 19.20 -9.95 -5.51
N GLY A 511 18.61 -9.17 -6.41
CA GLY A 511 17.85 -7.98 -6.03
C GLY A 511 17.41 -7.10 -7.20
N ILE A 512 16.97 -5.90 -6.84
CA ILE A 512 16.55 -4.83 -7.73
C ILE A 512 17.20 -3.50 -7.33
N ARG A 513 17.37 -2.61 -8.30
CA ARG A 513 17.72 -1.19 -8.11
C ARG A 513 16.56 -0.30 -8.51
N THR A 514 16.22 0.65 -7.65
CA THR A 514 15.13 1.62 -7.85
C THR A 514 15.62 2.97 -8.38
N ASP A 515 14.67 3.82 -8.79
CA ASP A 515 14.88 5.17 -9.35
C ASP A 515 15.58 6.18 -8.41
N ASP A 516 15.70 5.86 -7.13
CA ASP A 516 16.49 6.60 -6.14
C ASP A 516 17.89 5.98 -5.90
N ASN A 517 18.32 5.07 -6.76
CA ASN A 517 19.55 4.28 -6.68
C ASN A 517 19.65 3.34 -5.47
N ASN A 518 18.57 3.11 -4.72
CA ASN A 518 18.59 2.14 -3.64
C ASN A 518 18.58 0.71 -4.18
N GLU A 519 19.33 -0.18 -3.52
CA GLU A 519 19.34 -1.61 -3.81
C GLU A 519 18.48 -2.35 -2.78
N MET A 520 17.61 -3.23 -3.27
CA MET A 520 16.82 -4.13 -2.43
C MET A 520 17.16 -5.57 -2.80
N ARG A 521 17.49 -6.40 -1.82
CA ARG A 521 17.94 -7.78 -2.04
C ARG A 521 16.94 -8.80 -1.50
N ALA A 522 16.79 -9.91 -2.22
CA ALA A 522 15.93 -11.00 -1.83
C ALA A 522 16.42 -12.36 -2.32
N LYS A 523 15.90 -13.44 -1.73
CA LYS A 523 16.16 -14.81 -2.19
C LYS A 523 15.48 -15.10 -3.54
N ALA A 524 14.29 -14.54 -3.76
CA ALA A 524 13.53 -14.70 -4.99
C ALA A 524 12.96 -13.36 -5.47
N ILE A 525 13.25 -13.03 -6.73
CA ILE A 525 12.76 -11.83 -7.43
C ILE A 525 11.75 -12.31 -8.46
N ILE A 526 10.48 -11.96 -8.27
CA ILE A 526 9.38 -12.32 -9.15
C ILE A 526 8.99 -11.12 -10.00
N LEU A 527 9.22 -11.20 -11.32
CA LEU A 527 8.77 -10.19 -12.27
C LEU A 527 7.31 -10.40 -12.65
N CYS A 528 6.47 -9.51 -12.15
CA CYS A 528 5.05 -9.36 -12.47
C CYS A 528 4.79 -8.07 -13.27
N THR A 529 5.73 -7.70 -14.14
CA THR A 529 5.81 -6.37 -14.78
C THR A 529 5.04 -6.26 -16.10
N GLY A 530 4.28 -7.30 -16.48
CA GLY A 530 3.40 -7.30 -17.64
C GLY A 530 4.10 -6.82 -18.92
N ALA A 531 3.52 -5.83 -19.61
CA ALA A 531 4.06 -5.26 -20.84
C ALA A 531 5.49 -4.66 -20.70
N TRP A 532 5.98 -4.40 -19.48
CA TRP A 532 7.32 -3.85 -19.25
C TRP A 532 8.41 -4.92 -19.06
N THR A 533 8.06 -6.21 -19.03
CA THR A 533 9.00 -7.31 -18.74
C THR A 533 10.21 -7.30 -19.67
N ALA A 534 9.98 -7.19 -20.98
CA ALA A 534 11.06 -7.21 -21.97
C ALA A 534 12.02 -6.03 -21.82
N GLN A 535 11.48 -4.84 -21.54
CA GLN A 535 12.30 -3.64 -21.35
C GLN A 535 13.14 -3.75 -20.07
N LEU A 536 12.53 -4.12 -18.94
CA LEU A 536 13.26 -4.24 -17.68
C LEU A 536 14.42 -5.25 -17.78
N ILE A 537 14.20 -6.39 -18.43
CA ILE A 537 15.26 -7.39 -18.68
C ILE A 537 16.36 -6.81 -19.59
N ALA A 538 15.98 -6.13 -20.67
CA ALA A 538 16.92 -5.52 -21.61
C ALA A 538 17.76 -4.39 -20.97
N ASP A 539 17.16 -3.59 -20.09
CA ASP A 539 17.83 -2.54 -19.31
C ASP A 539 18.79 -3.13 -18.27
N SER A 540 18.43 -4.27 -17.68
CA SER A 540 19.19 -4.92 -16.62
C SER A 540 20.41 -5.69 -17.14
N ALA A 541 20.25 -6.42 -18.25
CA ALA A 541 21.28 -7.29 -18.80
C ALA A 541 21.38 -7.20 -20.33
N PRO A 542 21.70 -6.01 -20.89
CA PRO A 542 21.59 -5.75 -22.33
C PRO A 542 22.42 -6.68 -23.23
N HIS A 543 23.53 -7.21 -22.70
CA HIS A 543 24.45 -8.06 -23.45
C HIS A 543 24.27 -9.56 -23.17
N ASN A 544 23.43 -9.94 -22.20
CA ASN A 544 23.16 -11.34 -21.90
C ASN A 544 21.93 -11.80 -22.72
N ARG A 545 22.19 -12.55 -23.79
CA ARG A 545 21.15 -13.04 -24.71
C ARG A 545 20.26 -14.10 -24.07
N ASP A 546 20.80 -14.90 -23.17
CA ASP A 546 20.07 -15.99 -22.53
C ASP A 546 18.98 -15.48 -21.58
N LEU A 547 19.10 -14.24 -21.09
CA LEU A 547 18.08 -13.59 -20.25
C LEU A 547 16.95 -12.93 -21.04
N GLN A 548 17.13 -12.68 -22.33
CA GLN A 548 16.19 -11.85 -23.09
C GLN A 548 14.87 -12.60 -23.31
N VAL A 549 13.77 -11.84 -23.33
CA VAL A 549 12.44 -12.40 -23.62
C VAL A 549 12.40 -13.09 -24.98
N ASP A 550 13.09 -12.53 -25.98
CA ASP A 550 13.33 -13.15 -27.30
C ASP A 550 12.10 -13.86 -27.89
N GLY A 551 11.01 -13.10 -28.05
CA GLY A 551 9.76 -13.57 -28.67
C GLY A 551 8.83 -14.41 -27.78
N ARG A 552 9.24 -14.79 -26.56
CA ARG A 552 8.39 -15.56 -25.62
C ARG A 552 7.15 -14.79 -25.16
N MET A 553 7.25 -13.46 -25.13
CA MET A 553 6.14 -12.53 -24.99
C MET A 553 6.45 -11.20 -25.69
N VAL A 554 5.42 -10.43 -26.03
CA VAL A 554 5.53 -9.11 -26.64
C VAL A 554 4.56 -8.15 -25.98
N ALA A 555 5.01 -6.92 -25.69
CA ALA A 555 4.08 -5.87 -25.26
C ALA A 555 3.13 -5.54 -26.43
N ALA A 556 1.83 -5.58 -26.19
CA ALA A 556 0.84 -5.20 -27.18
C ALA A 556 -0.28 -4.41 -26.50
N ALA A 557 -0.95 -3.55 -27.27
CA ALA A 557 -2.12 -2.81 -26.79
C ALA A 557 -3.37 -3.15 -27.59
N ALA A 558 -4.51 -3.12 -26.90
CA ALA A 558 -5.84 -3.05 -27.50
C ALA A 558 -6.48 -1.70 -27.15
N THR A 559 -7.42 -1.22 -27.97
CA THR A 559 -8.06 0.09 -27.76
C THR A 559 -9.42 -0.06 -27.12
N SER A 560 -9.68 0.73 -26.08
CA SER A 560 -10.94 0.78 -25.35
C SER A 560 -11.56 2.17 -25.39
N CYS A 561 -12.87 2.25 -25.18
CA CYS A 561 -13.55 3.51 -24.89
C CYS A 561 -14.54 3.37 -23.73
N ILE A 562 -14.76 4.48 -23.04
CA ILE A 562 -15.87 4.67 -22.12
C ILE A 562 -16.90 5.57 -22.81
N VAL A 563 -18.15 5.17 -22.72
CA VAL A 563 -19.30 6.00 -23.08
C VAL A 563 -20.18 6.21 -21.86
N GLN A 564 -20.63 7.44 -21.68
CA GLN A 564 -21.62 7.79 -20.68
C GLN A 564 -23.01 7.58 -21.28
N CYS A 565 -23.82 6.74 -20.65
CA CYS A 565 -25.24 6.61 -20.95
C CYS A 565 -26.01 7.75 -20.27
N ASP A 566 -26.90 8.38 -21.02
CA ASP A 566 -27.88 9.30 -20.51
C ASP A 566 -28.83 8.56 -19.52
N PRO A 567 -29.04 9.09 -18.30
CA PRO A 567 -29.89 8.45 -17.28
C PRO A 567 -31.27 8.02 -17.78
N ASP A 568 -31.86 8.76 -18.72
CA ASP A 568 -33.18 8.45 -19.27
C ASP A 568 -33.20 7.13 -20.05
N TYR A 569 -32.07 6.72 -20.63
CA TYR A 569 -31.92 5.50 -21.42
C TYR A 569 -31.22 4.36 -20.67
N LEU A 570 -30.66 4.62 -19.48
CA LEU A 570 -29.86 3.66 -18.73
C LEU A 570 -30.60 2.33 -18.47
N HIS A 571 -31.90 2.39 -18.23
CA HIS A 571 -32.76 1.22 -18.03
C HIS A 571 -32.75 0.23 -19.21
N LEU A 572 -32.45 0.69 -20.43
CA LEU A 572 -32.35 -0.16 -21.62
C LEU A 572 -31.06 -1.00 -21.65
N TYR A 573 -30.01 -0.54 -20.99
CA TYR A 573 -28.68 -1.15 -21.01
C TYR A 573 -28.36 -1.98 -19.76
N ARG A 574 -29.05 -1.73 -18.63
CA ARG A 574 -28.77 -2.41 -17.35
C ARG A 574 -28.85 -3.93 -17.41
N ASP A 575 -29.84 -4.44 -18.15
CA ASP A 575 -30.08 -5.89 -18.27
C ASP A 575 -29.31 -6.52 -19.44
N ALA A 576 -28.45 -5.76 -20.13
CA ALA A 576 -27.62 -6.30 -21.18
C ALA A 576 -26.60 -7.28 -20.57
N PRO A 577 -26.35 -8.44 -21.20
CA PRO A 577 -25.20 -9.25 -20.86
C PRO A 577 -23.93 -8.59 -21.39
N VAL A 578 -22.77 -9.08 -20.94
CA VAL A 578 -21.53 -8.86 -21.69
C VAL A 578 -21.75 -9.36 -23.12
N HIS A 579 -21.42 -8.56 -24.11
CA HIS A 579 -21.62 -8.92 -25.52
C HIS A 579 -20.30 -8.94 -26.24
N PHE A 580 -20.00 -10.06 -26.89
CA PHE A 580 -18.82 -10.22 -27.74
C PHE A 580 -19.26 -10.42 -29.19
N LEU A 581 -18.77 -9.57 -30.08
CA LEU A 581 -18.86 -9.73 -31.53
C LEU A 581 -17.50 -10.23 -32.03
N GLY A 582 -17.39 -11.54 -32.27
CA GLY A 582 -16.18 -12.16 -32.81
C GLY A 582 -16.33 -12.47 -34.30
N MET A 583 -16.77 -11.47 -35.06
CA MET A 583 -17.10 -11.62 -36.47
C MET A 583 -16.03 -10.98 -37.34
N SER A 584 -15.81 -11.52 -38.54
CA SER A 584 -14.82 -10.96 -39.49
C SER A 584 -14.99 -9.46 -39.77
N HIS A 585 -16.22 -8.95 -39.75
CA HIS A 585 -16.52 -7.53 -39.94
C HIS A 585 -16.28 -6.67 -38.70
N THR A 586 -16.27 -7.23 -37.50
CA THR A 586 -16.07 -6.52 -36.23
C THR A 586 -15.61 -7.46 -35.14
N HIS A 587 -14.43 -7.15 -34.61
CA HIS A 587 -13.86 -7.78 -33.44
C HIS A 587 -13.98 -6.79 -32.29
N GLY A 588 -14.95 -7.01 -31.42
CA GLY A 588 -15.16 -6.10 -30.32
C GLY A 588 -16.12 -6.64 -29.28
N GLU A 589 -16.08 -6.01 -28.12
CA GLU A 589 -16.92 -6.38 -27.00
C GLU A 589 -17.50 -5.15 -26.29
N SER A 590 -18.62 -5.35 -25.61
CA SER A 590 -19.23 -4.38 -24.71
C SER A 590 -19.45 -4.99 -23.33
N ILE A 591 -19.18 -4.21 -22.30
CA ILE A 591 -19.48 -4.55 -20.92
C ILE A 591 -20.66 -3.68 -20.44
N PRO A 592 -21.66 -4.26 -19.74
CA PRO A 592 -22.84 -3.54 -19.25
C PRO A 592 -22.50 -2.32 -18.39
N PRO A 593 -23.43 -1.36 -18.24
CA PRO A 593 -23.16 -0.12 -17.54
C PRO A 593 -22.87 -0.35 -16.05
N THR A 594 -21.96 0.45 -15.53
CA THR A 594 -21.84 0.66 -14.09
C THR A 594 -23.06 1.40 -13.54
N ILE A 595 -23.17 1.51 -12.21
CA ILE A 595 -24.32 2.14 -11.56
C ILE A 595 -24.49 3.62 -11.92
N ASP A 596 -23.40 4.32 -12.23
CA ASP A 596 -23.33 5.69 -12.73
C ASP A 596 -23.52 5.79 -14.26
N GLY A 597 -23.80 4.67 -14.93
CA GLY A 597 -24.20 4.64 -16.33
C GLY A 597 -23.04 4.64 -17.34
N LYS A 598 -21.83 4.25 -16.93
CA LYS A 598 -20.68 4.15 -17.85
C LYS A 598 -20.61 2.76 -18.46
N LEU A 599 -20.63 2.70 -19.80
CA LEU A 599 -20.38 1.46 -20.53
C LEU A 599 -18.96 1.48 -21.08
N LYS A 600 -18.35 0.30 -21.16
CA LYS A 600 -17.02 0.12 -21.73
C LYS A 600 -17.08 -0.76 -22.97
N PHE A 601 -16.35 -0.37 -24.00
CA PHE A 601 -16.19 -1.14 -25.23
C PHE A 601 -14.72 -1.34 -25.54
N ASN A 602 -14.39 -2.46 -26.18
CA ASN A 602 -13.05 -2.76 -26.64
C ASN A 602 -13.03 -3.13 -28.12
N PHE A 603 -12.00 -2.67 -28.83
CA PHE A 603 -11.63 -3.13 -30.15
C PHE A 603 -10.57 -4.23 -30.00
N GLU A 604 -10.95 -5.46 -30.34
CA GLU A 604 -10.26 -6.72 -30.04
C GLU A 604 -9.14 -7.04 -31.05
N VAL A 605 -8.42 -6.03 -31.51
CA VAL A 605 -7.25 -6.22 -32.38
C VAL A 605 -6.07 -5.53 -31.74
N SER A 606 -5.04 -6.31 -31.43
CA SER A 606 -3.87 -5.79 -30.74
C SER A 606 -2.80 -5.30 -31.72
N PHE A 607 -1.94 -4.41 -31.23
CA PHE A 607 -0.80 -3.87 -31.97
C PHE A 607 0.41 -3.66 -31.06
N THR A 608 1.61 -3.67 -31.64
CA THR A 608 2.87 -3.42 -30.93
C THR A 608 3.22 -1.93 -30.89
N ASN A 609 4.29 -1.56 -30.18
CA ASN A 609 4.98 -0.28 -30.34
C ASN A 609 6.48 -0.56 -30.31
N LYS A 610 6.97 -1.10 -31.43
CA LYS A 610 8.33 -1.59 -31.60
C LYS A 610 9.31 -0.41 -31.59
N GLN A 611 10.24 -0.46 -30.63
CA GLN A 611 11.31 0.52 -30.49
C GLN A 611 12.66 -0.19 -30.50
N TYR A 612 13.65 0.47 -31.08
CA TYR A 612 15.02 -0.01 -31.06
C TYR A 612 15.65 0.32 -29.70
N HIS A 613 15.93 -0.71 -28.92
CA HIS A 613 16.62 -0.60 -27.65
C HIS A 613 18.14 -0.65 -27.87
N LYS A 614 18.78 0.52 -27.79
CA LYS A 614 20.18 0.73 -28.16
C LYS A 614 21.16 -0.12 -27.35
N ALA A 615 20.96 -0.23 -26.03
CA ALA A 615 21.92 -0.93 -25.17
C ALA A 615 21.97 -2.43 -25.48
N SER A 616 20.82 -3.07 -25.72
CA SER A 616 20.74 -4.50 -26.02
C SER A 616 20.81 -4.84 -27.51
N ASN A 617 20.84 -3.82 -28.39
CA ASN A 617 20.79 -3.98 -29.85
C ASN A 617 19.62 -4.89 -30.28
N GLN A 618 18.43 -4.62 -29.76
CA GLN A 618 17.20 -5.37 -30.05
C GLN A 618 16.07 -4.42 -30.42
N THR A 619 15.12 -4.90 -31.22
CA THR A 619 13.84 -4.23 -31.37
C THR A 619 12.85 -4.89 -30.42
N ILE A 620 12.36 -4.14 -29.44
CA ILE A 620 11.39 -4.61 -28.45
C ILE A 620 10.14 -3.74 -28.51
N SER A 621 8.98 -4.34 -28.33
CA SER A 621 7.75 -3.59 -28.15
C SER A 621 7.66 -3.09 -26.71
N VAL A 622 7.37 -1.80 -26.53
CA VAL A 622 7.25 -1.19 -25.20
C VAL A 622 6.06 -0.23 -25.15
N PRO A 623 5.34 -0.12 -24.02
CA PRO A 623 4.32 0.91 -23.87
C PRO A 623 4.91 2.31 -24.11
N PRO A 624 4.17 3.24 -24.74
CA PRO A 624 4.66 4.58 -25.01
C PRO A 624 4.88 5.34 -23.69
N MET A 625 5.91 6.18 -23.64
CA MET A 625 6.18 7.05 -22.48
C MET A 625 5.08 8.10 -22.27
N ARG A 626 4.31 8.42 -23.32
CA ARG A 626 3.14 9.30 -23.26
C ARG A 626 1.98 8.58 -22.55
N THR A 627 1.98 8.60 -21.22
CA THR A 627 1.03 7.85 -20.39
C THR A 627 -0.43 8.27 -20.55
N SER A 628 -0.70 9.48 -21.04
CA SER A 628 -2.05 9.94 -21.39
C SER A 628 -2.74 9.04 -22.42
N GLN A 629 -1.98 8.43 -23.34
CA GLN A 629 -2.48 7.44 -24.29
C GLN A 629 -2.88 6.11 -23.65
N SER A 630 -2.25 5.79 -22.52
CA SER A 630 -2.46 4.55 -21.78
C SER A 630 -3.37 4.75 -20.57
N THR A 631 -3.97 5.93 -20.39
CA THR A 631 -4.98 6.23 -19.37
C THR A 631 -6.26 6.71 -20.06
N TRP A 632 -7.38 6.77 -19.32
CA TRP A 632 -8.64 7.28 -19.84
C TRP A 632 -8.52 8.77 -20.21
N SER A 633 -8.44 9.05 -21.51
CA SER A 633 -8.25 10.41 -22.02
C SER A 633 -8.81 10.56 -23.45
N GLN A 634 -8.69 11.76 -24.02
CA GLN A 634 -8.94 11.98 -25.46
C GLN A 634 -7.67 11.81 -26.30
N ASP A 635 -6.55 11.51 -25.66
CA ASP A 635 -5.23 11.46 -26.26
C ASP A 635 -4.94 10.06 -26.80
N VAL A 636 -5.73 9.60 -27.77
CA VAL A 636 -5.55 8.34 -28.51
C VAL A 636 -5.62 8.67 -30.00
N PRO A 637 -4.84 8.03 -30.89
CA PRO A 637 -4.91 8.28 -32.33
C PRO A 637 -6.34 8.16 -32.88
N ASP A 638 -6.73 9.07 -33.77
CA ASP A 638 -8.11 9.15 -34.25
C ASP A 638 -8.52 7.92 -35.08
N GLU A 639 -7.59 7.25 -35.76
CA GLU A 639 -7.87 5.98 -36.41
C GLU A 639 -8.33 4.92 -35.39
N LEU A 640 -7.61 4.77 -34.28
CA LEU A 640 -7.96 3.82 -33.21
C LEU A 640 -9.28 4.18 -32.53
N LYS A 641 -9.54 5.47 -32.28
CA LYS A 641 -10.87 5.94 -31.84
C LYS A 641 -11.95 5.54 -32.84
N GLY A 642 -11.69 5.69 -34.13
CA GLY A 642 -12.59 5.28 -35.21
C GLY A 642 -12.90 3.78 -35.19
N LYS A 643 -11.91 2.92 -34.93
CA LYS A 643 -12.14 1.46 -34.83
C LYS A 643 -13.06 1.11 -33.66
N VAL A 644 -12.82 1.65 -32.46
CA VAL A 644 -13.66 1.34 -31.30
C VAL A 644 -15.05 2.01 -31.38
N ARG A 645 -15.18 3.16 -32.04
CA ARG A 645 -16.51 3.75 -32.35
C ARG A 645 -17.34 2.81 -33.23
N LYS A 646 -16.74 2.19 -34.25
CA LYS A 646 -17.41 1.18 -35.06
C LYS A 646 -17.87 -0.03 -34.24
N VAL A 647 -17.11 -0.42 -33.20
CA VAL A 647 -17.58 -1.47 -32.27
C VAL A 647 -18.86 -1.04 -31.57
N VAL A 648 -18.94 0.19 -31.04
CA VAL A 648 -20.17 0.71 -30.41
C VAL A 648 -21.35 0.67 -31.40
N GLU A 649 -21.11 1.16 -32.62
CA GLU A 649 -22.11 1.18 -33.70
C GLU A 649 -22.57 -0.24 -34.08
N HIS A 650 -21.68 -1.23 -34.09
CA HIS A 650 -22.04 -2.59 -34.48
C HIS A 650 -22.65 -3.40 -33.33
N VAL A 651 -22.28 -3.16 -32.08
CA VAL A 651 -22.87 -3.85 -30.92
C VAL A 651 -24.29 -3.35 -30.64
N TYR A 652 -24.55 -2.05 -30.73
CA TYR A 652 -25.87 -1.50 -30.40
C TYR A 652 -26.62 -0.90 -31.59
N GLY A 653 -25.99 -0.72 -32.75
CA GLY A 653 -26.63 -0.12 -33.91
C GLY A 653 -27.07 1.32 -33.68
N THR A 654 -28.13 1.71 -34.39
CA THR A 654 -28.85 2.98 -34.13
C THR A 654 -29.59 2.98 -32.78
N ALA A 655 -29.51 1.91 -31.99
CA ALA A 655 -29.99 1.87 -30.61
C ALA A 655 -28.96 2.36 -29.59
N ALA A 656 -27.78 2.85 -30.00
CA ALA A 656 -26.83 3.63 -29.18
C ALA A 656 -27.39 4.98 -28.69
N LEU A 657 -28.69 5.03 -28.39
CA LEU A 657 -29.44 6.18 -27.95
C LEU A 657 -28.92 6.62 -26.58
N GLY A 658 -28.63 7.92 -26.46
CA GLY A 658 -28.13 8.48 -25.21
C GLY A 658 -26.69 8.09 -24.87
N LEU A 659 -25.93 7.41 -25.75
CA LEU A 659 -24.53 7.11 -25.51
C LEU A 659 -23.63 8.28 -25.97
N LYS A 660 -22.84 8.82 -25.05
CA LYS A 660 -21.88 9.91 -25.32
C LYS A 660 -20.46 9.43 -25.06
N PHE A 661 -19.58 9.49 -26.06
CA PHE A 661 -18.18 9.13 -25.89
C PHE A 661 -17.49 10.06 -24.88
N GLU A 662 -16.94 9.49 -23.81
CA GLU A 662 -16.31 10.23 -22.72
C GLU A 662 -14.78 10.19 -22.85
N SER A 663 -14.21 9.01 -23.04
CA SER A 663 -12.75 8.82 -23.08
C SER A 663 -12.36 7.53 -23.80
N TYR A 664 -11.07 7.44 -24.13
CA TYR A 664 -10.43 6.34 -24.83
C TYR A 664 -9.15 5.95 -24.11
N ARG A 665 -8.63 4.77 -24.41
CA ARG A 665 -7.37 4.29 -23.85
C ARG A 665 -6.74 3.20 -24.72
N MET A 666 -5.42 3.19 -24.81
CA MET A 666 -4.63 2.03 -25.24
C MET A 666 -4.23 1.20 -24.02
N CYS A 667 -4.80 0.00 -23.87
CA CYS A 667 -4.53 -0.89 -22.75
C CYS A 667 -3.39 -1.86 -23.10
N TRP A 668 -2.24 -1.72 -22.45
CA TRP A 668 -1.04 -2.52 -22.71
C TRP A 668 -0.94 -3.78 -21.85
N ASP A 669 -0.76 -4.94 -22.48
CA ASP A 669 -0.49 -6.23 -21.84
C ASP A 669 0.73 -6.92 -22.50
N ALA A 670 1.20 -8.02 -21.92
CA ALA A 670 2.17 -8.92 -22.52
C ALA A 670 1.46 -10.11 -23.16
N VAL A 671 1.55 -10.21 -24.49
CA VAL A 671 0.96 -11.30 -25.28
C VAL A 671 2.03 -12.35 -25.55
N THR A 672 1.70 -13.60 -25.28
CA THR A 672 2.55 -14.74 -25.66
C THR A 672 2.08 -15.36 -26.98
N PRO A 673 2.97 -15.99 -27.78
CA PRO A 673 2.58 -16.55 -29.08
C PRO A 673 1.46 -17.60 -29.01
N ASN A 674 1.47 -18.43 -27.96
CA ASN A 674 0.46 -19.46 -27.69
C ASN A 674 -0.65 -18.98 -26.74
N GLN A 675 -0.56 -17.73 -26.26
CA GLN A 675 -1.47 -17.13 -25.28
C GLN A 675 -1.54 -17.85 -23.93
N ASP A 676 -0.57 -18.72 -23.64
CA ASP A 676 -0.38 -19.24 -22.29
C ASP A 676 0.30 -18.20 -21.40
N TRP A 677 0.10 -18.31 -20.08
CA TRP A 677 0.90 -17.57 -19.12
C TRP A 677 2.36 -18.03 -19.13
N ILE A 678 3.22 -17.20 -18.57
CA ILE A 678 4.55 -17.61 -18.13
C ILE A 678 4.58 -17.52 -16.62
N ILE A 679 4.64 -18.68 -15.96
CA ILE A 679 4.81 -18.82 -14.51
C ILE A 679 5.96 -19.81 -14.32
N SER A 680 7.18 -19.29 -14.28
CA SER A 680 8.38 -20.11 -14.41
C SER A 680 9.60 -19.46 -13.75
N PRO A 681 10.52 -20.25 -13.17
CA PRO A 681 11.89 -19.79 -12.94
C PRO A 681 12.56 -19.44 -14.27
N HIS A 682 13.41 -18.41 -14.27
CA HIS A 682 14.19 -18.09 -15.46
C HIS A 682 15.32 -19.12 -15.64
N PRO A 683 15.42 -19.84 -16.77
CA PRO A 683 16.31 -21.00 -16.90
C PRO A 683 17.80 -20.63 -16.83
N ALA A 684 18.17 -19.44 -17.29
CA ALA A 684 19.55 -18.94 -17.27
C ALA A 684 19.89 -18.05 -16.06
N CYS A 685 18.98 -17.89 -15.08
CA CYS A 685 19.22 -17.00 -13.94
C CYS A 685 18.57 -17.53 -12.66
N LYS A 686 19.38 -18.05 -11.76
CA LYS A 686 18.94 -18.44 -10.42
C LYS A 686 18.41 -17.22 -9.66
N GLY A 687 17.34 -17.41 -8.89
CA GLY A 687 16.71 -16.34 -8.09
C GLY A 687 15.76 -15.42 -8.88
N LEU A 688 15.75 -15.50 -10.22
CA LEU A 688 14.81 -14.76 -11.07
C LEU A 688 13.63 -15.63 -11.47
N TYR A 689 12.43 -15.11 -11.30
CA TYR A 689 11.17 -15.78 -11.62
C TYR A 689 10.28 -14.85 -12.43
N ILE A 690 9.48 -15.42 -13.31
CA ILE A 690 8.58 -14.69 -14.21
C ILE A 690 7.15 -15.13 -13.93
N ALA A 691 6.25 -14.16 -13.74
CA ALA A 691 4.81 -14.35 -13.65
C ALA A 691 4.11 -13.29 -14.53
N GLY A 692 3.80 -13.67 -15.77
CA GLY A 692 3.26 -12.75 -16.77
C GLY A 692 2.69 -13.45 -18.00
N GLY A 693 2.72 -12.78 -19.16
CA GLY A 693 2.09 -13.32 -20.37
C GLY A 693 0.57 -13.33 -20.29
N GLY A 694 -0.03 -12.25 -19.78
CA GLY A 694 -1.45 -12.17 -19.49
C GLY A 694 -2.37 -12.31 -20.69
N SER A 695 -1.84 -12.04 -21.90
CA SER A 695 -2.48 -12.26 -23.20
C SER A 695 -3.94 -11.79 -23.26
N PHE A 696 -4.25 -10.67 -22.60
CA PHE A 696 -5.58 -10.06 -22.47
C PHE A 696 -6.67 -10.92 -21.79
N HIS A 697 -6.32 -12.06 -21.17
CA HIS A 697 -7.31 -12.94 -20.53
C HIS A 697 -7.06 -13.23 -19.05
N SER A 698 -5.97 -12.72 -18.46
CA SER A 698 -5.53 -13.07 -17.11
C SER A 698 -6.26 -12.36 -15.96
N TRP A 699 -6.94 -11.22 -16.19
CA TRP A 699 -7.49 -10.41 -15.09
C TRP A 699 -8.48 -11.17 -14.20
N LYS A 700 -9.35 -11.98 -14.82
CA LYS A 700 -10.37 -12.79 -14.12
C LYS A 700 -9.76 -13.81 -13.15
N PHE A 701 -8.47 -14.12 -13.28
CA PHE A 701 -7.76 -15.06 -12.41
C PHE A 701 -7.13 -14.38 -11.20
N LEU A 702 -7.35 -13.07 -10.98
CA LEU A 702 -6.91 -12.34 -9.78
C LEU A 702 -7.09 -13.13 -8.46
N PRO A 703 -8.19 -13.87 -8.23
CA PRO A 703 -8.34 -14.64 -7.00
C PRO A 703 -7.40 -15.84 -6.84
N VAL A 704 -6.95 -16.46 -7.93
CA VAL A 704 -6.25 -17.77 -7.88
C VAL A 704 -4.85 -17.73 -8.49
N MET A 705 -4.49 -16.67 -9.21
CA MET A 705 -3.20 -16.58 -9.91
C MET A 705 -2.01 -16.73 -8.97
N GLY A 706 -2.05 -16.06 -7.82
CA GLY A 706 -0.98 -16.08 -6.82
C GLY A 706 -0.68 -17.46 -6.27
N LYS A 707 -1.72 -18.31 -6.11
CA LYS A 707 -1.57 -19.72 -5.71
C LYS A 707 -0.62 -20.46 -6.65
N TYR A 708 -0.78 -20.30 -7.96
CA TYR A 708 0.05 -20.98 -8.96
C TYR A 708 1.48 -20.44 -8.97
N VAL A 709 1.67 -19.14 -8.75
CA VAL A 709 3.01 -18.55 -8.62
C VAL A 709 3.72 -19.07 -7.36
N THR A 710 3.02 -19.16 -6.23
CA THR A 710 3.58 -19.74 -5.00
C THR A 710 3.90 -21.23 -5.17
N GLN A 711 3.03 -22.00 -5.85
CA GLN A 711 3.32 -23.40 -6.18
C GLN A 711 4.55 -23.54 -7.05
N MET A 712 4.74 -22.67 -8.05
CA MET A 712 5.95 -22.65 -8.88
C MET A 712 7.21 -22.40 -8.05
N LEU A 713 7.19 -21.41 -7.15
CA LEU A 713 8.32 -21.11 -6.25
C LEU A 713 8.69 -22.31 -5.35
N LYS A 714 7.70 -23.14 -5.01
CA LYS A 714 7.86 -24.33 -4.16
C LYS A 714 8.12 -25.63 -4.94
N GLY A 715 8.16 -25.58 -6.27
CA GLY A 715 8.28 -26.79 -7.11
C GLY A 715 7.05 -27.71 -7.03
N GLN A 716 5.87 -27.15 -6.81
CA GLN A 716 4.60 -27.86 -6.57
C GLN A 716 3.60 -27.76 -7.73
N LEU A 717 3.97 -27.13 -8.86
CA LEU A 717 3.16 -27.22 -10.08
C LEU A 717 3.08 -28.67 -10.54
N THR A 718 1.94 -29.05 -11.13
CA THR A 718 1.86 -30.33 -11.87
C THR A 718 2.79 -30.29 -13.07
N ALA A 719 3.18 -31.46 -13.59
CA ALA A 719 4.01 -31.54 -14.79
C ALA A 719 3.38 -30.82 -15.99
N GLU A 720 2.06 -30.96 -16.18
CA GLU A 720 1.30 -30.26 -17.22
C GLU A 720 1.37 -28.73 -17.06
N GLN A 721 1.20 -28.22 -15.83
CA GLN A 721 1.30 -26.78 -15.55
C GLN A 721 2.72 -26.25 -15.79
N ALA A 722 3.74 -26.97 -15.28
CA ALA A 722 5.13 -26.57 -15.43
C ALA A 722 5.57 -26.55 -16.90
N GLU A 723 5.15 -27.53 -17.71
CA GLU A 723 5.42 -27.57 -19.15
C GLU A 723 4.68 -26.44 -19.89
N LYS A 724 3.38 -26.27 -19.62
CA LYS A 724 2.53 -25.29 -20.31
C LYS A 724 2.88 -23.85 -19.99
N TRP A 725 3.46 -23.57 -18.81
CA TRP A 725 3.85 -22.21 -18.39
C TRP A 725 5.35 -21.95 -18.37
N ALA A 726 6.16 -22.89 -18.86
CA ALA A 726 7.61 -22.74 -18.91
C ALA A 726 8.04 -21.50 -19.73
N TRP A 727 9.20 -20.94 -19.37
CA TRP A 727 9.87 -19.91 -20.16
C TRP A 727 10.10 -20.36 -21.61
N ASP A 728 10.61 -21.58 -21.79
CA ASP A 728 10.93 -22.20 -23.09
C ASP A 728 9.87 -23.20 -23.58
N ARG A 729 8.59 -22.92 -23.29
CA ARG A 729 7.47 -23.76 -23.76
C ARG A 729 7.32 -23.70 -25.29
N LYS A 730 6.53 -24.63 -25.84
CA LYS A 730 6.14 -24.63 -27.25
C LYS A 730 5.28 -23.41 -27.58
N ASN A 731 5.70 -22.64 -28.59
CA ASN A 731 5.02 -21.43 -29.06
C ASN A 731 4.03 -21.72 -30.20
N GLU A 732 3.26 -22.80 -30.09
CA GLU A 732 2.28 -23.24 -31.09
C GLU A 732 0.86 -23.20 -30.51
N GLY A 733 -0.13 -22.89 -31.35
CA GLY A 733 -1.54 -22.88 -30.97
C GLY A 733 -1.95 -21.64 -30.17
N ALA A 734 -2.39 -20.58 -30.86
CA ALA A 734 -2.99 -19.41 -30.23
C ALA A 734 -4.50 -19.61 -30.03
N ALA A 735 -5.01 -19.36 -28.82
CA ALA A 735 -6.44 -19.49 -28.50
C ALA A 735 -7.32 -18.44 -29.22
N CYS A 736 -6.79 -17.25 -29.47
CA CYS A 736 -7.45 -16.15 -30.16
C CYS A 736 -6.44 -15.41 -31.06
N ILE A 737 -6.40 -15.77 -32.34
CA ILE A 737 -5.42 -15.23 -33.30
C ILE A 737 -5.47 -13.70 -33.42
N MET A 738 -6.61 -13.08 -33.15
CA MET A 738 -6.82 -11.62 -33.25
C MET A 738 -6.00 -10.81 -32.24
N TYR A 739 -5.69 -11.41 -31.08
CA TYR A 739 -4.86 -10.79 -30.07
C TYR A 739 -3.37 -10.98 -30.30
N ILE A 740 -2.96 -11.77 -31.30
CA ILE A 740 -1.57 -11.81 -31.77
C ILE A 740 -1.33 -10.56 -32.64
N PRO A 741 -0.51 -9.60 -32.21
CA PRO A 741 -0.43 -8.30 -32.85
C PRO A 741 0.15 -8.42 -34.26
N GLN A 742 -0.60 -7.93 -35.26
CA GLN A 742 -0.17 -7.89 -36.66
C GLN A 742 0.31 -6.50 -37.10
N ASN A 743 -0.14 -5.45 -36.40
CA ASN A 743 0.19 -4.06 -36.69
C ASN A 743 1.06 -3.46 -35.58
N ASP A 744 1.65 -2.31 -35.85
CA ASP A 744 2.40 -1.50 -34.90
C ASP A 744 1.72 -0.13 -34.70
N LEU A 745 1.94 0.51 -33.56
CA LEU A 745 1.30 1.78 -33.21
C LEU A 745 1.51 2.84 -34.30
N LYS A 746 2.71 2.86 -34.92
CA LYS A 746 3.03 3.78 -36.01
C LYS A 746 2.12 3.65 -37.24
N ASP A 747 1.46 2.50 -37.41
CA ASP A 747 0.54 2.25 -38.52
C ASP A 747 -0.81 2.96 -38.31
N TYR A 748 -1.03 3.57 -37.13
CA TYR A 748 -2.23 4.30 -36.74
C TYR A 748 -2.00 5.79 -36.41
N LEU A 749 -0.75 6.27 -36.54
CA LEU A 749 -0.35 7.65 -36.17
C LEU A 749 -0.61 8.67 -37.27
#